data_AF-A0A962F9A6-F1
#
_entry.id   AF-A0A962F9A6-F1
#
_cell.length_a   1.000
_cell.length_b   1.000
_cell.length_c   1.000
_cell.angle_alpha   90.00
_cell.angle_beta   90.00
_cell.angle_gamma   90.00
#
_symmetry.space_group_name_H-M   'P 1'
#
loop_
_entity.id
_entity.type
_entity.pdbx_description
1 polymer ?
#
loop_
_entity_poly.entity_id
_entity_poly.type
_entity_poly.pdbx_seq_one_letter_code
_entity_poly.pdbx_strand_id
1 'polypeptide(L)'
;MDQSIEPTSRTARDARRNPGAPFDRAALAKAIAETSTAVPQRDEFRKAVVPLFQKVLTDGHARAREALEAGGRGLACARFLCDLEDELIRAIHDCVTRHIYPSQNPSTAERMAVCAVGGYGRGTLAPGSDIDLLFLFPTKQTGWGESVVEATLYILWDLKQKVGHSTRSIDECLRQAHGDMTIRTALLEARFILGEQPLFAQMRDRFDKEIVRGTAREFVAAKLGERDQRVTRAGASRYLVEPNVKEGKGGLRDLNTLFWIAKYVYRVREVEELVGAGLFTPQELKLFERCDEFLWRVRCHLHFVAGRAEERLSFDKQRMIAERLGYVSHAGLSGVERFMKHYFLVAKDVGDLTAIVCAALEEKEAKPRAALDRFVGRFRRRRKLVQSDDFSVEVDRVTVARPDVFDSDPVNLIRLFWLSDTHGLAIHPDALRLVTRSLRKIDAKLRNDPEANRLFLEILTSRNSPEVVLRQMNESGVLGRFIQDFGRIVAMMQFNMYHHYTVDEHLLRAVGILSQIENGRLVEDHPLASETLPHIANRRVLYLAVFLHDIAKGRPEDHSIAGAEVARKLCPRLGLSEAETETVAWLIEKHLDMSNTAQSRDLSDRQTINTFANLVQTPERLKLLLVLTVCDIRAVGPGVWNGWKGQLLRSLYWETEVVLTGGHSAIDRKSRVKQMQEELRHALVGWSDPEFDAYAERHYPAYWLKTDLARKVQHAQLLRLTEVEMRSLATEVTTDSFRGVTELTV
;
A
#
# COMPACT_ATOMS: atom_id res chain seq x y z
N MET A 1 20.52 53.36 -33.24
CA MET A 1 19.16 53.32 -32.66
C MET A 1 18.79 51.86 -32.65
N ASP A 2 19.04 51.27 -31.48
CA ASP A 2 18.87 49.86 -31.15
C ASP A 2 17.39 49.51 -31.07
N GLN A 3 16.96 48.41 -31.68
CA GLN A 3 15.75 47.71 -31.27
C GLN A 3 16.07 46.22 -31.19
N SER A 4 16.37 45.80 -29.96
CA SER A 4 16.46 44.44 -29.50
C SER A 4 15.11 43.72 -29.70
N ILE A 5 15.14 42.63 -30.45
CA ILE A 5 14.02 41.71 -30.61
C ILE A 5 13.94 40.87 -29.33
N GLU A 6 12.89 41.06 -28.54
CA GLU A 6 12.59 40.20 -27.38
C GLU A 6 12.33 38.74 -27.82
N PRO A 7 12.82 37.74 -27.07
CA PRO A 7 12.61 36.34 -27.40
C PRO A 7 11.16 35.93 -27.10
N THR A 8 10.49 35.38 -28.11
CA THR A 8 9.11 34.88 -28.08
C THR A 8 8.82 33.89 -26.94
N SER A 9 7.62 33.96 -26.37
CA SER A 9 7.11 33.23 -25.18
C SER A 9 7.25 31.70 -25.15
N ARG A 10 7.65 31.06 -26.26
CA ARG A 10 7.82 29.61 -26.37
C ARG A 10 9.22 29.15 -25.94
N THR A 11 10.27 29.92 -26.25
CA THR A 11 11.66 29.63 -25.84
C THR A 11 11.88 29.87 -24.35
N ALA A 12 11.24 30.89 -23.77
CA ALA A 12 11.23 31.12 -22.33
C ALA A 12 10.49 30.02 -21.54
N ARG A 13 9.47 29.39 -22.14
CA ARG A 13 8.75 28.25 -21.54
C ARG A 13 9.55 26.95 -21.57
N ASP A 14 10.35 26.73 -22.62
CA ASP A 14 11.22 25.55 -22.71
C ASP A 14 12.49 25.69 -21.86
N ALA A 15 13.06 26.89 -21.75
CA ALA A 15 14.18 27.17 -20.85
C ALA A 15 13.83 26.99 -19.36
N ARG A 16 12.57 27.26 -18.95
CA ARG A 16 12.09 27.02 -17.58
C ARG A 16 11.86 25.54 -17.26
N ARG A 17 11.85 24.65 -18.26
CA ARG A 17 11.56 23.21 -18.10
C ARG A 17 12.80 22.33 -18.06
N ASN A 18 13.92 22.80 -18.58
CA ASN A 18 15.19 22.10 -18.57
C ASN A 18 16.23 23.00 -17.86
N PRO A 19 16.76 22.61 -16.70
CA PRO A 19 17.64 23.49 -15.94
C PRO A 19 18.94 23.84 -16.67
N GLY A 20 19.31 23.12 -17.75
CA GLY A 20 20.55 23.34 -18.50
C GLY A 20 21.73 22.59 -17.88
N ALA A 21 22.96 23.04 -18.14
CA ALA A 21 24.16 22.41 -17.58
C ALA A 21 24.21 22.56 -16.04
N PRO A 22 24.63 21.53 -15.27
CA PRO A 22 24.60 21.59 -13.81
C PRO A 22 25.42 22.74 -13.19
N PHE A 23 26.63 23.00 -13.71
CA PHE A 23 27.49 24.14 -13.34
C PHE A 23 28.61 24.33 -14.38
N ASP A 24 29.32 25.45 -14.30
CA ASP A 24 30.51 25.71 -15.12
C ASP A 24 31.74 24.98 -14.55
N ARG A 25 32.14 23.88 -15.21
CA ARG A 25 33.29 23.07 -14.83
C ARG A 25 34.61 23.83 -14.91
N ALA A 26 34.77 24.69 -15.91
CA ALA A 26 36.01 25.42 -16.13
C ALA A 26 36.22 26.47 -15.03
N ALA A 27 35.15 27.16 -14.64
CA ALA A 27 35.16 28.09 -13.53
C ALA A 27 35.50 27.39 -12.20
N LEU A 28 34.88 26.23 -11.91
CA LEU A 28 35.17 25.46 -10.71
C LEU A 28 36.63 24.95 -10.70
N ALA A 29 37.10 24.38 -11.80
CA ALA A 29 38.48 23.88 -11.91
C ALA A 29 39.51 25.00 -11.71
N LYS A 30 39.25 26.20 -12.24
CA LYS A 30 40.09 27.37 -12.00
C LYS A 30 40.12 27.76 -10.52
N ALA A 31 38.97 27.82 -9.86
CA ALA A 31 38.92 28.15 -8.43
C ALA A 31 39.64 27.12 -7.56
N ILE A 32 39.56 25.83 -7.90
CA ILE A 32 40.30 24.75 -7.22
C ILE A 32 41.81 24.94 -7.38
N ALA A 33 42.28 25.24 -8.59
CA ALA A 33 43.70 25.47 -8.86
C ALA A 33 44.26 26.70 -8.13
N GLU A 34 43.50 27.81 -8.10
CA GLU A 34 43.84 29.01 -7.33
C GLU A 34 43.94 28.69 -5.83
N THR A 35 42.98 27.94 -5.29
CA THR A 35 42.96 27.49 -3.89
C THR A 35 44.16 26.59 -3.58
N SER A 36 44.52 25.69 -4.49
CA SER A 36 45.67 24.78 -4.37
C SER A 36 46.99 25.54 -4.31
N THR A 37 47.07 26.69 -4.99
CA THR A 37 48.27 27.54 -4.97
C THR A 37 48.35 28.34 -3.67
N ALA A 38 47.20 28.81 -3.17
CA ALA A 38 47.12 29.58 -1.92
C ALA A 38 47.32 28.74 -0.66
N VAL A 39 46.85 27.47 -0.67
CA VAL A 39 46.91 26.56 0.48
C VAL A 39 47.65 25.28 0.04
N PRO A 40 48.99 25.22 0.18
CA PRO A 40 49.77 24.09 -0.33
C PRO A 40 49.72 22.85 0.58
N GLN A 41 49.35 22.99 1.86
CA GLN A 41 49.23 21.85 2.76
C GLN A 41 47.97 21.04 2.45
N ARG A 42 48.13 19.73 2.19
CA ARG A 42 47.06 18.82 1.74
C ARG A 42 45.79 18.86 2.59
N ASP A 43 45.93 18.74 3.90
CA ASP A 43 44.77 18.68 4.81
C ASP A 43 44.02 20.00 4.90
N GLU A 44 44.75 21.12 4.87
CA GLU A 44 44.16 22.47 4.86
C GLU A 44 43.51 22.77 3.51
N PHE A 45 44.15 22.36 2.42
CA PHE A 45 43.62 22.47 1.07
C PHE A 45 42.30 21.72 0.92
N ARG A 46 42.23 20.46 1.39
CA ARG A 46 41.00 19.66 1.38
C ARG A 46 39.85 20.42 2.05
N LYS A 47 40.08 21.00 3.23
CA LYS A 47 39.07 21.80 3.94
C LYS A 47 38.70 23.08 3.17
N ALA A 48 39.68 23.72 2.52
CA ALA A 48 39.49 24.96 1.76
C ALA A 48 38.69 24.77 0.46
N VAL A 49 38.72 23.59 -0.16
CA VAL A 49 37.95 23.32 -1.40
C VAL A 49 36.51 22.88 -1.17
N VAL A 50 36.18 22.31 0.01
CA VAL A 50 34.82 21.86 0.34
C VAL A 50 33.75 22.95 0.13
N PRO A 51 33.95 24.22 0.54
CA PRO A 51 32.98 25.29 0.27
C PRO A 51 32.67 25.53 -1.21
N LEU A 52 33.64 25.29 -2.11
CA LEU A 52 33.43 25.44 -3.56
C LEU A 52 32.46 24.37 -4.08
N PHE A 53 32.66 23.12 -3.66
CA PHE A 53 31.78 22.01 -3.99
C PHE A 53 30.39 22.16 -3.35
N GLN A 54 30.33 22.62 -2.09
CA GLN A 54 29.07 22.88 -1.38
C GLN A 54 28.23 23.92 -2.11
N LYS A 55 28.85 24.98 -2.64
CA LYS A 55 28.16 26.00 -3.42
C LYS A 55 27.54 25.39 -4.68
N VAL A 56 28.31 24.63 -5.44
CA VAL A 56 27.84 23.95 -6.66
C VAL A 56 26.63 23.05 -6.39
N LEU A 57 26.71 22.23 -5.34
CA LEU A 57 25.62 21.35 -4.94
C LEU A 57 24.36 22.13 -4.55
N THR A 58 24.53 23.20 -3.75
CA THR A 58 23.42 24.04 -3.26
C THR A 58 22.72 24.76 -4.41
N ASP A 59 23.50 25.40 -5.30
CA ASP A 59 22.98 26.13 -6.45
C ASP A 59 22.29 25.20 -7.45
N GLY A 60 22.86 24.01 -7.68
CA GLY A 60 22.26 22.98 -8.52
C GLY A 60 20.91 22.50 -7.98
N HIS A 61 20.82 22.18 -6.68
CA HIS A 61 19.55 21.80 -6.05
C HIS A 61 18.50 22.91 -6.13
N ALA A 62 18.90 24.18 -5.95
CA ALA A 62 18.00 25.32 -6.05
C ALA A 62 17.40 25.43 -7.47
N ARG A 63 18.23 25.29 -8.50
CA ARG A 63 17.78 25.30 -9.91
C ARG A 63 16.85 24.14 -10.25
N ALA A 64 17.18 22.94 -9.75
CA ALA A 64 16.32 21.76 -9.91
C ALA A 64 14.93 21.98 -9.29
N ARG A 65 14.91 22.59 -8.10
CA ARG A 65 13.67 22.94 -7.39
C ARG A 65 12.86 23.98 -8.14
N GLU A 66 13.48 25.07 -8.56
CA GLU A 66 12.82 26.15 -9.30
C GLU A 66 12.19 25.63 -10.60
N ALA A 67 12.93 24.84 -11.38
CA ALA A 67 12.42 24.25 -12.62
C ALA A 67 11.23 23.31 -12.38
N LEU A 68 11.27 22.51 -11.30
CA LEU A 68 10.17 21.62 -10.94
C LEU A 68 8.93 22.41 -10.50
N GLU A 69 9.10 23.40 -9.62
CA GLU A 69 8.02 24.26 -9.10
C GLU A 69 7.41 25.16 -10.19
N ALA A 70 8.14 25.47 -11.26
CA ALA A 70 7.63 26.16 -12.45
C ALA A 70 6.78 25.26 -13.39
N GLY A 71 6.37 24.08 -12.93
CA GLY A 71 5.61 23.10 -13.72
C GLY A 71 6.47 22.15 -14.55
N GLY A 72 7.72 21.93 -14.13
CA GLY A 72 8.65 20.97 -14.72
C GLY A 72 8.23 19.51 -14.56
N ARG A 73 8.97 18.61 -15.22
CA ARG A 73 8.74 17.15 -15.14
C ARG A 73 9.55 16.52 -14.02
N GLY A 74 8.99 15.53 -13.35
CA GLY A 74 9.66 14.83 -12.24
C GLY A 74 10.95 14.12 -12.66
N LEU A 75 10.88 13.35 -13.74
CA LEU A 75 12.04 12.65 -14.31
C LEU A 75 13.13 13.61 -14.79
N ALA A 76 12.77 14.79 -15.32
CA ALA A 76 13.75 15.78 -15.75
C ALA A 76 14.51 16.36 -14.55
N CYS A 77 13.81 16.65 -13.45
CA CYS A 77 14.43 17.04 -12.18
C CYS A 77 15.36 15.93 -11.66
N ALA A 78 14.92 14.68 -11.67
CA ALA A 78 15.71 13.56 -11.16
C ALA A 78 16.97 13.28 -11.99
N ARG A 79 16.89 13.40 -13.32
CA ARG A 79 18.03 13.28 -14.22
C ARG A 79 19.01 14.43 -14.05
N PHE A 80 18.52 15.67 -13.97
CA PHE A 80 19.38 16.83 -13.73
C PHE A 80 20.16 16.72 -12.42
N LEU A 81 19.54 16.26 -11.33
CA LEU A 81 20.23 16.01 -10.07
C LEU A 81 21.28 14.89 -10.21
N CYS A 82 20.98 13.84 -10.98
CA CYS A 82 21.97 12.82 -11.31
C CYS A 82 23.16 13.37 -12.09
N ASP A 83 22.92 14.21 -13.10
CA ASP A 83 23.97 14.84 -13.90
C ASP A 83 24.81 15.81 -13.06
N LEU A 84 24.19 16.52 -12.11
CA LEU A 84 24.89 17.36 -11.14
C LEU A 84 25.89 16.55 -10.31
N GLU A 85 25.45 15.41 -9.76
CA GLU A 85 26.32 14.53 -8.97
C GLU A 85 27.42 13.89 -9.80
N ASP A 86 27.13 13.46 -11.03
CA ASP A 86 28.14 12.90 -11.94
C ASP A 86 29.29 13.90 -12.11
N GLU A 87 28.94 15.17 -12.31
CA GLU A 87 29.90 16.23 -12.54
C GLU A 87 30.62 16.71 -11.29
N LEU A 88 29.94 16.68 -10.16
CA LEU A 88 30.57 16.94 -8.87
C LEU A 88 31.63 15.88 -8.55
N ILE A 89 31.31 14.60 -8.77
CA ILE A 89 32.23 13.48 -8.55
C ILE A 89 33.44 13.58 -9.48
N ARG A 90 33.24 13.98 -10.76
CA ARG A 90 34.36 14.26 -11.67
C ARG A 90 35.28 15.35 -11.13
N ALA A 91 34.70 16.46 -10.69
CA ALA A 91 35.48 17.57 -10.16
C ALA A 91 36.24 17.20 -8.87
N ILE A 92 35.61 16.43 -7.98
CA ILE A 92 36.26 15.92 -6.75
C ILE A 92 37.38 14.96 -7.10
N HIS A 93 37.16 14.00 -7.99
CA HIS A 93 38.19 13.06 -8.41
C HIS A 93 39.38 13.77 -9.06
N ASP A 94 39.13 14.73 -9.94
CA ASP A 94 40.19 15.55 -10.55
C ASP A 94 40.95 16.37 -9.50
N CYS A 95 40.24 16.94 -8.52
CA CYS A 95 40.85 17.66 -7.40
C CYS A 95 41.80 16.75 -6.60
N VAL A 96 41.32 15.58 -6.19
CA VAL A 96 42.08 14.61 -5.40
C VAL A 96 43.30 14.12 -6.17
N THR A 97 43.12 13.70 -7.42
CA THR A 97 44.20 13.08 -8.22
C THR A 97 45.22 14.07 -8.76
N ARG A 98 44.89 15.37 -8.86
CA ARG A 98 45.86 16.39 -9.33
C ARG A 98 46.53 17.16 -8.20
N HIS A 99 45.82 17.42 -7.10
CA HIS A 99 46.29 18.34 -6.07
C HIS A 99 46.59 17.68 -4.72
N ILE A 100 45.89 16.59 -4.36
CA ILE A 100 46.07 15.93 -3.05
C ILE A 100 47.02 14.73 -3.17
N TYR A 101 46.73 13.80 -4.06
CA TYR A 101 47.49 12.57 -4.31
C TYR A 101 47.91 12.45 -5.79
N PRO A 102 48.76 13.35 -6.30
CA PRO A 102 49.27 13.24 -7.66
C PRO A 102 50.10 11.97 -7.84
N SER A 103 49.80 11.21 -8.89
CA SER A 103 50.63 10.08 -9.33
C SER A 103 51.59 10.54 -10.43
N GLN A 104 52.89 10.49 -10.16
CA GLN A 104 53.92 10.93 -11.12
C GLN A 104 54.22 9.89 -12.19
N ASN A 105 53.98 8.60 -11.92
CA ASN A 105 54.23 7.50 -12.85
C ASN A 105 53.22 6.36 -12.64
N PRO A 106 51.97 6.52 -13.10
CA PRO A 106 50.93 5.51 -12.92
C PRO A 106 51.24 4.24 -13.73
N SER A 107 51.26 3.09 -13.06
CA SER A 107 51.27 1.77 -13.68
C SER A 107 49.84 1.30 -13.97
N THR A 108 49.69 0.09 -14.52
CA THR A 108 48.37 -0.53 -14.70
C THR A 108 47.64 -0.79 -13.38
N ALA A 109 48.35 -0.88 -12.25
CA ALA A 109 47.77 -1.14 -10.94
C ALA A 109 47.07 0.10 -10.33
N GLU A 110 47.46 1.32 -10.74
CA GLU A 110 46.81 2.58 -10.34
C GLU A 110 45.59 2.92 -11.22
N ARG A 111 45.22 2.06 -12.17
CA ARG A 111 43.99 2.23 -12.97
C ARG A 111 42.75 2.03 -12.11
N MET A 112 41.80 2.96 -12.23
CA MET A 112 40.54 2.92 -11.51
C MET A 112 39.40 3.40 -12.42
N ALA A 113 38.21 2.83 -12.23
CA ALA A 113 36.97 3.38 -12.75
C ALA A 113 36.00 3.65 -11.59
N VAL A 114 35.33 4.80 -11.63
CA VAL A 114 34.28 5.14 -10.67
C VAL A 114 32.94 4.98 -11.37
N CYS A 115 32.07 4.17 -10.78
CA CYS A 115 30.77 3.84 -11.33
C CYS A 115 29.67 4.19 -10.33
N ALA A 116 28.55 4.69 -10.82
CA ALA A 116 27.30 4.76 -10.06
C ALA A 116 26.64 3.39 -10.04
N VAL A 117 26.07 2.97 -8.92
CA VAL A 117 25.27 1.74 -8.81
C VAL A 117 23.91 2.02 -8.19
N GLY A 118 23.01 1.03 -8.18
CA GLY A 118 21.69 1.16 -7.57
C GLY A 118 20.85 2.28 -8.19
N GLY A 119 20.21 3.09 -7.34
CA GLY A 119 19.37 4.20 -7.80
C GLY A 119 20.10 5.28 -8.57
N TYR A 120 21.34 5.56 -8.18
CA TYR A 120 22.21 6.49 -8.88
C TYR A 120 22.66 5.93 -10.25
N GLY A 121 22.94 4.63 -10.30
CA GLY A 121 23.28 3.90 -11.52
C GLY A 121 22.21 4.01 -12.62
N ARG A 122 20.92 4.04 -12.25
CA ARG A 122 19.80 4.23 -13.20
C ARG A 122 19.73 5.63 -13.84
N GLY A 123 20.56 6.58 -13.41
CA GLY A 123 20.52 7.93 -13.99
C GLY A 123 19.41 8.82 -13.40
N THR A 124 18.91 8.51 -12.20
CA THR A 124 17.81 9.26 -11.57
C THR A 124 18.02 9.39 -10.06
N LEU A 125 18.09 10.62 -9.55
CA LEU A 125 18.18 10.91 -8.12
C LEU A 125 17.04 11.83 -7.66
N ALA A 126 16.36 11.46 -6.57
CA ALA A 126 15.50 12.42 -5.86
C ALA A 126 16.36 13.35 -4.99
N PRO A 127 15.90 14.56 -4.64
CA PRO A 127 16.70 15.59 -3.94
C PRO A 127 17.35 15.19 -2.61
N GLY A 128 16.89 14.10 -1.99
CA GLY A 128 17.44 13.59 -0.74
C GLY A 128 17.89 12.14 -0.85
N SER A 129 18.15 11.66 -2.08
CA SER A 129 18.63 10.30 -2.30
C SER A 129 20.08 10.17 -1.86
N ASP A 130 20.42 8.98 -1.40
CA ASP A 130 21.81 8.59 -1.19
C ASP A 130 22.49 8.39 -2.55
N ILE A 131 23.81 8.58 -2.60
CA ILE A 131 24.63 8.24 -3.77
C ILE A 131 25.38 6.94 -3.50
N ASP A 132 25.35 6.02 -4.46
CA ASP A 132 26.01 4.72 -4.34
C ASP A 132 27.14 4.58 -5.37
N LEU A 133 28.37 4.39 -4.90
CA LEU A 133 29.58 4.34 -5.73
C LEU A 133 30.27 2.97 -5.70
N LEU A 134 30.76 2.56 -6.87
CA LEU A 134 31.69 1.44 -7.03
C LEU A 134 33.02 2.00 -7.54
N PHE A 135 34.05 1.89 -6.70
CA PHE A 135 35.45 2.10 -7.09
C PHE A 135 36.01 0.77 -7.60
N LEU A 136 36.12 0.67 -8.92
CA LEU A 136 36.51 -0.54 -9.62
C LEU A 136 38.01 -0.50 -9.94
N PHE A 137 38.71 -1.58 -9.59
CA PHE A 137 40.14 -1.76 -9.86
C PHE A 137 40.37 -3.02 -10.74
N PRO A 138 41.47 -3.06 -11.53
CA PRO A 138 41.81 -4.24 -12.32
C PRO A 138 42.15 -5.45 -11.46
N THR A 139 42.83 -5.21 -10.34
CA THR A 139 43.28 -6.22 -9.36
C THR A 139 43.08 -5.68 -7.94
N LYS A 140 43.77 -6.26 -6.95
CA LYS A 140 43.78 -5.73 -5.58
C LYS A 140 44.18 -4.26 -5.56
N GLN A 141 43.49 -3.47 -4.73
CA GLN A 141 43.70 -2.05 -4.54
C GLN A 141 45.16 -1.74 -4.11
N THR A 142 45.74 -0.69 -4.70
CA THR A 142 47.06 -0.15 -4.30
C THR A 142 46.91 0.90 -3.19
N GLY A 143 47.98 1.19 -2.44
CA GLY A 143 47.94 2.22 -1.39
C GLY A 143 47.65 3.63 -1.93
N TRP A 144 48.02 3.91 -3.19
CA TRP A 144 47.60 5.15 -3.86
C TRP A 144 46.10 5.16 -4.14
N GLY A 145 45.55 4.05 -4.67
CA GLY A 145 44.12 3.92 -4.90
C GLY A 145 43.29 4.03 -3.61
N GLU A 146 43.80 3.49 -2.50
CA GLU A 146 43.23 3.67 -1.16
C GLU A 146 43.18 5.14 -0.76
N SER A 147 44.30 5.85 -0.87
CA SER A 147 44.38 7.27 -0.55
C SER A 147 43.41 8.14 -1.38
N VAL A 148 43.28 7.84 -2.68
CA VAL A 148 42.37 8.58 -3.58
C VAL A 148 40.91 8.31 -3.22
N VAL A 149 40.55 7.06 -2.95
CA VAL A 149 39.19 6.68 -2.55
C VAL A 149 38.83 7.35 -1.22
N GLU A 150 39.70 7.24 -0.21
CA GLU A 150 39.47 7.86 1.10
C GLU A 150 39.30 9.38 1.00
N ALA A 151 40.19 10.07 0.29
CA ALA A 151 40.10 11.51 0.12
C ALA A 151 38.83 11.95 -0.61
N THR A 152 38.41 11.19 -1.63
CA THR A 152 37.14 11.42 -2.34
C THR A 152 35.96 11.27 -1.38
N LEU A 153 35.92 10.19 -0.59
CA LEU A 153 34.87 9.92 0.39
C LEU A 153 34.82 10.98 1.50
N TYR A 154 35.97 11.38 2.02
CA TYR A 154 36.05 12.42 3.04
C TYR A 154 35.47 13.75 2.54
N ILE A 155 35.77 14.15 1.29
CA ILE A 155 35.16 15.35 0.70
C ILE A 155 33.64 15.19 0.59
N LEU A 156 33.14 14.05 0.12
CA LEU A 156 31.69 13.81 0.03
C LEU A 156 30.99 13.83 1.40
N TRP A 157 31.63 13.30 2.44
CA TRP A 157 31.11 13.35 3.81
C TRP A 157 31.19 14.76 4.42
N ASP A 158 32.23 15.54 4.10
CA ASP A 158 32.32 16.95 4.48
C ASP A 158 31.20 17.79 3.83
N LEU A 159 30.74 17.39 2.64
CA LEU A 159 29.53 17.91 1.97
C LEU A 159 28.21 17.36 2.56
N LYS A 160 28.29 16.57 3.63
CA LYS A 160 27.16 15.92 4.32
C LYS A 160 26.35 14.99 3.43
N GLN A 161 26.94 14.48 2.35
CA GLN A 161 26.27 13.51 1.50
C GLN A 161 26.24 12.13 2.15
N LYS A 162 25.14 11.42 1.92
CA LYS A 162 25.01 10.01 2.30
C LYS A 162 25.55 9.16 1.16
N VAL A 163 26.70 8.53 1.41
CA VAL A 163 27.42 7.77 0.40
C VAL A 163 27.47 6.30 0.76
N GLY A 164 26.76 5.47 -0.01
CA GLY A 164 27.05 4.05 -0.09
C GLY A 164 28.26 3.85 -1.01
N HIS A 165 29.25 3.05 -0.60
CA HIS A 165 30.38 2.77 -1.48
C HIS A 165 30.88 1.34 -1.36
N SER A 166 31.55 0.90 -2.42
CA SER A 166 32.31 -0.34 -2.43
C SER A 166 33.57 -0.18 -3.25
N THR A 167 34.65 -0.79 -2.78
CA THR A 167 35.95 -0.82 -3.47
C THR A 167 36.27 -2.26 -3.80
N ARG A 168 36.34 -2.59 -5.10
CA ARG A 168 36.42 -3.99 -5.55
C ARG A 168 37.22 -4.13 -6.83
N SER A 169 37.88 -5.26 -6.97
CA SER A 169 38.35 -5.80 -8.24
C SER A 169 37.20 -6.39 -9.07
N ILE A 170 37.41 -6.60 -10.36
CA ILE A 170 36.42 -7.29 -11.23
C ILE A 170 36.05 -8.67 -10.66
N ASP A 171 37.04 -9.45 -10.24
CA ASP A 171 36.79 -10.80 -9.72
C ASP A 171 36.00 -10.78 -8.40
N GLU A 172 36.20 -9.77 -7.55
CA GLU A 172 35.39 -9.58 -6.34
C GLU A 172 33.96 -9.18 -6.65
N CYS A 173 33.75 -8.29 -7.63
CA CYS A 173 32.40 -7.94 -8.10
C CYS A 173 31.62 -9.18 -8.54
N LEU A 174 32.23 -10.03 -9.38
CA LEU A 174 31.58 -11.23 -9.90
C LEU A 174 31.32 -12.26 -8.79
N ARG A 175 32.30 -12.53 -7.93
CA ARG A 175 32.15 -13.47 -6.82
C ARG A 175 31.03 -13.08 -5.88
N GLN A 176 30.94 -11.79 -5.50
CA GLN A 176 29.90 -11.32 -4.59
C GLN A 176 28.52 -11.29 -5.27
N ALA A 177 28.45 -10.90 -6.55
CA ALA A 177 27.20 -10.95 -7.29
C ALA A 177 26.66 -12.37 -7.51
N HIS A 178 27.53 -13.39 -7.49
CA HIS A 178 27.09 -14.77 -7.50
C HIS A 178 26.34 -15.14 -6.21
N GLY A 179 26.82 -14.68 -5.05
CA GLY A 179 26.26 -15.02 -3.73
C GLY A 179 25.16 -14.08 -3.20
N ASP A 180 25.04 -12.86 -3.72
CA ASP A 180 24.11 -11.85 -3.20
C ASP A 180 23.30 -11.19 -4.32
N MET A 181 21.97 -11.36 -4.26
CA MET A 181 21.04 -10.83 -5.25
C MET A 181 20.96 -9.29 -5.25
N THR A 182 21.22 -8.64 -4.12
CA THR A 182 21.28 -7.18 -4.00
C THR A 182 22.48 -6.65 -4.76
N ILE A 183 23.66 -7.25 -4.56
CA ILE A 183 24.88 -6.89 -5.29
C ILE A 183 24.72 -7.18 -6.78
N ARG A 184 24.13 -8.34 -7.12
CA ARG A 184 23.81 -8.71 -8.50
C ARG A 184 22.93 -7.66 -9.18
N THR A 185 21.94 -7.13 -8.47
CA THR A 185 21.06 -6.06 -8.98
C THR A 185 21.82 -4.74 -9.11
N ALA A 186 22.63 -4.39 -8.12
CA ALA A 186 23.44 -3.16 -8.16
C ALA A 186 24.41 -3.13 -9.36
N LEU A 187 25.04 -4.27 -9.68
CA LEU A 187 25.90 -4.41 -10.87
C LEU A 187 25.11 -4.36 -12.19
N LEU A 188 23.90 -4.92 -12.22
CA LEU A 188 23.00 -4.81 -13.39
C LEU A 188 22.68 -3.34 -13.71
N GLU A 189 22.62 -2.49 -12.68
CA GLU A 189 22.37 -1.06 -12.79
C GLU A 189 23.62 -0.20 -12.88
N ALA A 190 24.81 -0.81 -12.88
CA ALA A 190 26.06 -0.05 -12.86
C ALA A 190 26.18 0.84 -14.10
N ARG A 191 26.59 2.09 -13.88
CA ARG A 191 26.80 3.11 -14.91
C ARG A 191 28.15 3.77 -14.71
N PHE A 192 28.91 3.85 -15.78
CA PHE A 192 30.23 4.49 -15.76
C PHE A 192 30.09 5.99 -15.51
N ILE A 193 30.86 6.51 -14.54
CA ILE A 193 31.05 7.94 -14.35
C ILE A 193 32.38 8.32 -14.99
N LEU A 194 33.51 7.96 -14.38
CA LEU A 194 34.84 8.44 -14.79
C LEU A 194 35.93 7.38 -14.62
N GLY A 195 37.13 7.70 -15.12
CA GLY A 195 38.32 6.84 -15.04
C GLY A 195 38.45 5.94 -16.26
N GLU A 196 38.87 4.69 -16.04
CA GLU A 196 39.23 3.74 -17.09
C GLU A 196 38.00 3.04 -17.67
N GLN A 197 37.44 3.58 -18.76
CA GLN A 197 36.27 3.00 -19.43
C GLN A 197 36.45 1.53 -19.89
N PRO A 198 37.62 1.08 -20.39
CA PRO A 198 37.82 -0.32 -20.74
C PRO A 198 37.66 -1.28 -19.54
N LEU A 199 38.03 -0.83 -18.34
CA LEU A 199 37.90 -1.62 -17.11
C LEU A 199 36.41 -1.85 -16.76
N PHE A 200 35.59 -0.80 -16.86
CA PHE A 200 34.14 -0.93 -16.66
C PHE A 200 33.49 -1.83 -17.72
N ALA A 201 33.87 -1.67 -19.00
CA ALA A 201 33.36 -2.51 -20.08
C ALA A 201 33.69 -3.99 -19.83
N GLN A 202 34.93 -4.29 -19.42
CA GLN A 202 35.34 -5.65 -19.07
C GLN A 202 34.52 -6.24 -17.93
N MET A 203 34.28 -5.47 -16.85
CA MET A 203 33.44 -5.91 -15.73
C MET A 203 32.02 -6.24 -16.19
N ARG A 204 31.39 -5.35 -16.97
CA ARG A 204 30.03 -5.51 -17.48
C ARG A 204 29.91 -6.74 -18.38
N ASP A 205 30.86 -6.92 -19.31
CA ASP A 205 30.82 -8.00 -20.28
C ASP A 205 31.04 -9.36 -19.60
N ARG A 206 31.93 -9.42 -18.60
CA ARG A 206 32.09 -10.62 -17.75
C ARG A 206 30.86 -10.88 -16.90
N PHE A 207 30.26 -9.86 -16.29
CA PHE A 207 29.03 -10.00 -15.50
C PHE A 207 27.89 -10.60 -16.34
N ASP A 208 27.70 -10.12 -17.56
CA ASP A 208 26.70 -10.69 -18.48
C ASP A 208 26.98 -12.15 -18.81
N LYS A 209 28.23 -12.47 -19.18
CA LYS A 209 28.65 -13.79 -19.63
C LYS A 209 28.65 -14.84 -18.53
N GLU A 210 29.16 -14.50 -17.35
CA GLU A 210 29.42 -15.43 -16.25
C GLU A 210 28.25 -15.54 -15.26
N ILE A 211 27.41 -14.51 -15.14
CA ILE A 211 26.33 -14.48 -14.15
C ILE A 211 24.97 -14.39 -14.84
N VAL A 212 24.72 -13.34 -15.63
CA VAL A 212 23.38 -13.09 -16.19
C VAL A 212 22.95 -14.19 -17.17
N ARG A 213 23.89 -14.74 -17.93
CA ARG A 213 23.61 -15.84 -18.86
C ARG A 213 23.38 -17.14 -18.08
N GLY A 214 22.15 -17.63 -18.10
CA GLY A 214 21.78 -18.94 -17.53
C GLY A 214 21.10 -18.91 -16.17
N THR A 215 21.02 -17.76 -15.50
CA THR A 215 20.43 -17.60 -14.15
C THR A 215 19.13 -16.80 -14.15
N ALA A 216 18.53 -16.55 -15.32
CA ALA A 216 17.33 -15.74 -15.49
C ALA A 216 16.17 -16.17 -14.56
N ARG A 217 15.92 -17.47 -14.44
CA ARG A 217 14.85 -18.01 -13.58
C ARG A 217 15.07 -17.72 -12.10
N GLU A 218 16.31 -17.92 -11.63
CA GLU A 218 16.71 -17.64 -10.25
C GLU A 218 16.50 -16.15 -9.93
N PHE A 219 16.92 -15.27 -10.84
CA PHE A 219 16.75 -13.83 -10.69
C PHE A 219 15.28 -13.42 -10.65
N VAL A 220 14.46 -13.93 -11.57
CA VAL A 220 13.01 -13.65 -11.61
C VAL A 220 12.34 -14.10 -10.30
N ALA A 221 12.59 -15.34 -9.87
CA ALA A 221 12.01 -15.87 -8.64
C ALA A 221 12.40 -15.02 -7.41
N ALA A 222 13.68 -14.63 -7.31
CA ALA A 222 14.14 -13.77 -6.23
C ALA A 222 13.48 -12.40 -6.25
N LYS A 223 13.34 -11.75 -7.41
CA LYS A 223 12.71 -10.42 -7.52
C LYS A 223 11.22 -10.41 -7.27
N LEU A 224 10.51 -11.45 -7.70
CA LEU A 224 9.09 -11.62 -7.35
C LEU A 224 8.92 -11.87 -5.85
N GLY A 225 9.79 -12.69 -5.24
CA GLY A 225 9.80 -12.92 -3.79
C GLY A 225 10.09 -11.65 -2.97
N GLU A 226 11.10 -10.85 -3.37
CA GLU A 226 11.42 -9.55 -2.75
C GLU A 226 10.21 -8.60 -2.81
N ARG A 227 9.52 -8.55 -3.95
CA ARG A 227 8.30 -7.75 -4.13
C ARG A 227 7.21 -8.20 -3.18
N ASP A 228 6.91 -9.49 -3.12
CA ASP A 228 5.81 -10.02 -2.32
C ASP A 228 6.04 -9.78 -0.82
N GLN A 229 7.28 -9.96 -0.34
CA GLN A 229 7.67 -9.61 1.02
C GLN A 229 7.55 -8.12 1.32
N ARG A 230 7.93 -7.25 0.36
CA ARG A 230 7.79 -5.79 0.52
C ARG A 230 6.32 -5.38 0.59
N VAL A 231 5.49 -5.87 -0.32
CA VAL A 231 4.05 -5.57 -0.35
C VAL A 231 3.37 -6.05 0.94
N THR A 232 3.78 -7.21 1.46
CA THR A 232 3.27 -7.73 2.74
C THR A 232 3.63 -6.80 3.89
N ARG A 233 4.89 -6.35 3.98
CA ARG A 233 5.37 -5.43 5.04
C ARG A 233 4.76 -4.03 4.95
N ALA A 234 4.58 -3.49 3.75
CA ALA A 234 4.03 -2.15 3.52
C ALA A 234 2.50 -2.08 3.73
N GLY A 235 1.84 -3.22 3.91
CA GLY A 235 0.39 -3.35 3.88
C GLY A 235 -0.08 -3.77 2.49
N ALA A 236 -0.88 -4.85 2.42
CA ALA A 236 -1.28 -5.47 1.15
C ALA A 236 -2.16 -4.58 0.26
N SER A 237 -2.70 -3.48 0.80
CA SER A 237 -3.60 -2.58 0.08
C SER A 237 -2.85 -1.43 -0.57
N ARG A 238 -3.17 -1.21 -1.84
CA ARG A 238 -2.69 -0.08 -2.65
C ARG A 238 -3.32 1.26 -2.21
N TYR A 239 -4.44 1.16 -1.50
CA TYR A 239 -5.34 2.26 -1.19
C TYR A 239 -5.11 2.82 0.22
N LEU A 240 -3.90 2.69 0.76
CA LEU A 240 -3.53 3.29 2.03
C LEU A 240 -3.51 4.83 1.89
N VAL A 241 -4.19 5.54 2.80
CA VAL A 241 -4.38 6.99 2.72
C VAL A 241 -3.06 7.78 2.84
N GLU A 242 -2.07 7.27 3.57
CA GLU A 242 -0.70 7.82 3.60
C GLU A 242 0.28 6.86 2.90
N PRO A 243 0.27 6.78 1.55
CA PRO A 243 1.04 5.79 0.81
C PRO A 243 2.54 6.09 0.83
N ASN A 244 3.34 5.05 0.62
CA ASN A 244 4.77 5.19 0.32
C ASN A 244 4.97 5.22 -1.20
N VAL A 245 5.50 6.32 -1.74
CA VAL A 245 5.64 6.57 -3.19
C VAL A 245 6.64 5.62 -3.85
N LYS A 246 7.63 5.14 -3.08
CA LYS A 246 8.69 4.26 -3.57
C LYS A 246 8.39 2.80 -3.28
N GLU A 247 8.18 2.44 -2.02
CA GLU A 247 8.09 1.06 -1.53
C GLU A 247 6.65 0.55 -1.41
N GLY A 248 5.63 1.37 -1.63
CA GLY A 248 4.23 0.94 -1.62
C GLY A 248 3.86 0.03 -2.80
N LYS A 249 2.74 -0.69 -2.68
CA LYS A 249 2.14 -1.42 -3.81
C LYS A 249 1.72 -0.42 -4.89
N GLY A 250 2.17 -0.61 -6.12
CA GLY A 250 2.00 0.35 -7.22
C GLY A 250 2.99 1.53 -7.20
N GLY A 251 4.02 1.50 -6.35
CA GLY A 251 5.04 2.55 -6.25
C GLY A 251 6.21 2.37 -7.23
N LEU A 252 7.19 3.27 -7.18
CA LEU A 252 8.37 3.25 -8.06
C LEU A 252 9.15 1.93 -8.01
N ARG A 253 9.17 1.24 -6.86
CA ARG A 253 9.87 -0.04 -6.73
C ARG A 253 9.25 -1.14 -7.58
N ASP A 254 7.94 -1.12 -7.82
CA ASP A 254 7.30 -2.06 -8.74
C ASP A 254 7.81 -1.82 -10.18
N LEU A 255 7.83 -0.57 -10.64
CA LEU A 255 8.38 -0.21 -11.95
C LEU A 255 9.85 -0.60 -12.11
N ASN A 256 10.67 -0.34 -11.08
CA ASN A 256 12.08 -0.75 -11.05
C ASN A 256 12.22 -2.27 -11.15
N THR A 257 11.40 -3.04 -10.40
CA THR A 257 11.44 -4.50 -10.42
C THR A 257 11.12 -5.04 -11.81
N LEU A 258 10.12 -4.47 -12.49
CA LEU A 258 9.79 -4.82 -13.87
C LEU A 258 10.97 -4.57 -14.81
N PHE A 259 11.59 -3.40 -14.69
CA PHE A 259 12.71 -3.02 -15.54
C PHE A 259 13.95 -3.89 -15.28
N TRP A 260 14.23 -4.25 -14.03
CA TRP A 260 15.32 -5.17 -13.69
C TRP A 260 15.11 -6.54 -14.31
N ILE A 261 13.91 -7.09 -14.18
CA ILE A 261 13.58 -8.37 -14.80
C ILE A 261 13.72 -8.27 -16.32
N ALA A 262 13.22 -7.20 -16.93
CA ALA A 262 13.33 -7.00 -18.36
C ALA A 262 14.80 -6.93 -18.83
N LYS A 263 15.62 -6.13 -18.15
CA LYS A 263 17.06 -6.01 -18.42
C LYS A 263 17.79 -7.34 -18.24
N TYR A 264 17.46 -8.08 -17.20
CA TYR A 264 18.09 -9.36 -16.87
C TYR A 264 17.65 -10.51 -17.78
N VAL A 265 16.41 -10.54 -18.25
CA VAL A 265 15.85 -11.66 -19.03
C VAL A 265 15.90 -11.40 -20.53
N TYR A 266 15.66 -10.16 -20.96
CA TYR A 266 15.52 -9.77 -22.36
C TYR A 266 16.69 -8.93 -22.87
N ARG A 267 17.69 -8.63 -22.02
CA ARG A 267 18.88 -7.82 -22.37
C ARG A 267 18.54 -6.40 -22.84
N VAL A 268 17.38 -5.92 -22.41
CA VAL A 268 16.91 -4.56 -22.63
C VAL A 268 17.76 -3.58 -21.83
N ARG A 269 18.26 -2.53 -22.48
CA ARG A 269 19.02 -1.44 -21.85
C ARG A 269 18.16 -0.25 -21.53
N GLU A 270 17.18 0.04 -22.40
CA GLU A 270 16.32 1.21 -22.33
C GLU A 270 14.84 0.80 -22.34
N VAL A 271 13.97 1.61 -21.72
CA VAL A 271 12.54 1.27 -21.53
C VAL A 271 11.82 1.09 -22.87
N GLU A 272 12.23 1.80 -23.92
CA GLU A 272 11.66 1.74 -25.26
C GLU A 272 11.83 0.35 -25.90
N GLU A 273 12.88 -0.39 -25.52
CA GLU A 273 13.17 -1.72 -26.06
C GLU A 273 12.22 -2.80 -25.50
N LEU A 274 11.42 -2.49 -24.46
CA LEU A 274 10.42 -3.41 -23.89
C LEU A 274 9.36 -3.82 -24.92
N VAL A 275 9.06 -2.96 -25.88
CA VAL A 275 8.12 -3.27 -26.97
C VAL A 275 8.75 -4.27 -27.94
N GLY A 276 10.01 -4.05 -28.33
CA GLY A 276 10.74 -4.98 -29.20
C GLY A 276 10.94 -6.35 -28.55
N ALA A 277 11.04 -6.40 -27.22
CA ALA A 277 11.14 -7.63 -26.43
C ALA A 277 9.80 -8.39 -26.29
N GLY A 278 8.69 -7.81 -26.76
CA GLY A 278 7.35 -8.42 -26.66
C GLY A 278 6.74 -8.38 -25.25
N LEU A 279 7.31 -7.60 -24.33
CA LEU A 279 6.77 -7.44 -22.97
C LEU A 279 5.62 -6.45 -22.91
N PHE A 280 5.71 -5.37 -23.68
CA PHE A 280 4.69 -4.32 -23.76
C PHE A 280 4.24 -4.05 -25.19
N THR A 281 2.98 -3.63 -25.30
CA THR A 281 2.46 -2.91 -26.46
C THR A 281 2.89 -1.43 -26.41
N PRO A 282 2.84 -0.70 -27.53
CA PRO A 282 3.11 0.74 -27.53
C PRO A 282 2.21 1.56 -26.58
N GLN A 283 0.97 1.10 -26.34
CA GLN A 283 0.07 1.73 -25.38
C GLN A 283 0.49 1.47 -23.93
N GLU A 284 0.92 0.25 -23.60
CA GLU A 284 1.42 -0.11 -22.27
C GLU A 284 2.74 0.61 -21.96
N LEU A 285 3.62 0.81 -22.95
CA LEU A 285 4.82 1.63 -22.78
C LEU A 285 4.47 3.09 -22.43
N LYS A 286 3.54 3.72 -23.16
CA LYS A 286 3.09 5.08 -22.83
C LYS A 286 2.46 5.17 -21.45
N LEU A 287 1.76 4.12 -21.02
CA LEU A 287 1.21 4.03 -19.67
C LEU A 287 2.33 3.99 -18.63
N PHE A 288 3.34 3.14 -18.84
CA PHE A 288 4.53 3.05 -17.99
C PHE A 288 5.22 4.41 -17.84
N GLU A 289 5.51 5.10 -18.95
CA GLU A 289 6.18 6.41 -18.95
C GLU A 289 5.38 7.47 -18.19
N ARG A 290 4.05 7.45 -18.31
CA ARG A 290 3.16 8.37 -17.60
C ARG A 290 3.18 8.09 -16.10
N CYS A 291 3.09 6.82 -15.70
CA CYS A 291 3.14 6.42 -14.30
C CYS A 291 4.49 6.79 -13.66
N ASP A 292 5.59 6.46 -14.35
CA ASP A 292 6.94 6.75 -13.88
C ASP A 292 7.17 8.26 -13.71
N GLU A 293 6.78 9.05 -14.71
CA GLU A 293 6.90 10.52 -14.63
C GLU A 293 6.13 11.10 -13.45
N PHE A 294 4.88 10.65 -13.26
CA PHE A 294 4.03 11.16 -12.18
C PHE A 294 4.59 10.79 -10.81
N LEU A 295 4.99 9.54 -10.61
CA LEU A 295 5.55 9.08 -9.32
C LEU A 295 6.86 9.80 -9.00
N TRP A 296 7.74 10.00 -9.99
CA TRP A 296 8.95 10.82 -9.81
C TRP A 296 8.64 12.27 -9.49
N ARG A 297 7.62 12.85 -10.12
CA ARG A 297 7.20 14.23 -9.86
C ARG A 297 6.74 14.39 -8.42
N VAL A 298 5.90 13.49 -7.94
CA VAL A 298 5.45 13.45 -6.54
C VAL A 298 6.65 13.29 -5.60
N ARG A 299 7.54 12.32 -5.88
CA ARG A 299 8.71 12.05 -5.03
C ARG A 299 9.69 13.22 -4.95
N CYS A 300 9.99 13.90 -6.05
CA CYS A 300 10.87 15.07 -6.03
C CYS A 300 10.25 16.23 -5.24
N HIS A 301 8.97 16.54 -5.43
CA HIS A 301 8.28 17.54 -4.60
C HIS A 301 8.29 17.14 -3.12
N LEU A 302 8.04 15.87 -2.81
CA LEU A 302 8.01 15.35 -1.45
C LEU A 302 9.35 15.59 -0.72
N HIS A 303 10.47 15.27 -1.38
CA HIS A 303 11.79 15.52 -0.81
C HIS A 303 12.09 17.02 -0.63
N PHE A 304 11.73 17.87 -1.61
CA PHE A 304 11.93 19.32 -1.48
C PHE A 304 11.04 19.95 -0.39
N VAL A 305 9.83 19.44 -0.20
CA VAL A 305 8.93 19.86 0.89
C VAL A 305 9.48 19.41 2.24
N ALA A 306 9.96 18.16 2.35
CA ALA A 306 10.47 17.61 3.59
C ALA A 306 11.88 18.10 3.97
N GLY A 307 12.66 18.58 2.99
CA GLY A 307 14.07 18.94 3.17
C GLY A 307 14.99 17.75 3.43
N ARG A 308 14.50 16.52 3.26
CA ARG A 308 15.23 15.27 3.51
C ARG A 308 14.66 14.13 2.66
N ALA A 309 15.30 12.97 2.71
CA ALA A 309 14.70 11.71 2.24
C ALA A 309 13.36 11.49 2.96
N GLU A 310 12.28 11.47 2.19
CA GLU A 310 10.94 11.19 2.67
C GLU A 310 10.18 10.50 1.55
N GLU A 311 9.59 9.35 1.86
CA GLU A 311 8.89 8.52 0.87
C GLU A 311 7.41 8.35 1.23
N ARG A 312 7.01 8.69 2.48
CA ARG A 312 5.63 8.64 2.93
C ARG A 312 4.94 9.97 2.61
N LEU A 313 3.82 9.87 1.89
CA LEU A 313 2.97 10.98 1.53
C LEU A 313 1.95 11.23 2.66
N SER A 314 2.42 11.86 3.75
CA SER A 314 1.58 12.16 4.92
C SER A 314 0.58 13.29 4.65
N PHE A 315 -0.50 13.36 5.44
CA PHE A 315 -1.61 14.31 5.22
C PHE A 315 -1.16 15.77 5.05
N ASP A 316 -0.23 16.25 5.87
CA ASP A 316 0.34 17.60 5.77
C ASP A 316 1.02 17.83 4.41
N LYS A 317 1.81 16.85 3.94
CA LYS A 317 2.53 16.92 2.66
C LYS A 317 1.60 16.76 1.47
N GLN A 318 0.53 15.98 1.59
CA GLN A 318 -0.48 15.83 0.54
C GLN A 318 -1.08 17.17 0.13
N ARG A 319 -1.41 18.03 1.11
CA ARG A 319 -1.93 19.38 0.85
C ARG A 319 -0.94 20.22 0.06
N MET A 320 0.29 20.32 0.55
CA MET A 320 1.34 21.12 -0.07
C MET A 320 1.68 20.65 -1.49
N ILE A 321 1.72 19.33 -1.71
CA ILE A 321 2.04 18.76 -3.02
C ILE A 321 0.87 18.92 -3.99
N ALA A 322 -0.38 18.76 -3.54
CA ALA A 322 -1.56 19.00 -4.37
C ALA A 322 -1.58 20.44 -4.92
N GLU A 323 -1.27 21.42 -4.06
CA GLU A 323 -1.14 22.82 -4.46
C GLU A 323 -0.01 23.03 -5.47
N ARG A 324 1.20 22.51 -5.20
CA ARG A 324 2.35 22.63 -6.12
C ARG A 324 2.11 21.98 -7.48
N LEU A 325 1.32 20.91 -7.52
CA LEU A 325 0.95 20.22 -8.75
C LEU A 325 -0.27 20.85 -9.46
N GLY A 326 -0.86 21.90 -8.89
CA GLY A 326 -1.98 22.64 -9.48
C GLY A 326 -3.35 21.96 -9.37
N TYR A 327 -3.55 21.08 -8.38
CA TYR A 327 -4.88 20.50 -8.14
C TYR A 327 -5.79 21.50 -7.42
N VAL A 328 -6.92 21.83 -8.06
CA VAL A 328 -7.95 22.72 -7.52
C VAL A 328 -9.20 21.95 -7.12
N SER A 329 -9.99 22.46 -6.16
CA SER A 329 -11.26 21.82 -5.77
C SER A 329 -12.26 21.83 -6.92
N HIS A 330 -13.02 20.75 -7.10
CA HIS A 330 -14.05 20.62 -8.13
C HIS A 330 -15.08 19.54 -7.79
N ALA A 331 -16.36 19.82 -8.08
CA ALA A 331 -17.47 18.86 -7.94
C ALA A 331 -17.55 18.16 -6.57
N GLY A 332 -17.38 18.92 -5.48
CA GLY A 332 -17.47 18.41 -4.10
C GLY A 332 -16.20 17.78 -3.54
N LEU A 333 -15.13 17.62 -4.36
CA LEU A 333 -13.83 17.14 -3.90
C LEU A 333 -12.83 18.29 -3.75
N SER A 334 -12.07 18.28 -2.66
CA SER A 334 -10.93 19.16 -2.45
C SER A 334 -9.80 18.89 -3.45
N GLY A 335 -8.92 19.87 -3.68
CA GLY A 335 -7.73 19.70 -4.52
C GLY A 335 -6.88 18.49 -4.09
N VAL A 336 -6.81 18.23 -2.79
CA VAL A 336 -6.02 17.13 -2.21
C VAL A 336 -6.65 15.78 -2.46
N GLU A 337 -7.97 15.66 -2.29
CA GLU A 337 -8.70 14.42 -2.61
C GLU A 337 -8.59 14.10 -4.10
N ARG A 338 -8.63 15.11 -4.97
CA ARG A 338 -8.40 14.93 -6.42
C ARG A 338 -6.98 14.47 -6.73
N PHE A 339 -5.98 15.07 -6.09
CA PHE A 339 -4.58 14.65 -6.21
C PHE A 339 -4.41 13.19 -5.81
N MET A 340 -4.93 12.83 -4.65
CA MET A 340 -4.79 11.48 -4.11
C MET A 340 -5.59 10.45 -4.90
N LYS A 341 -6.77 10.82 -5.42
CA LYS A 341 -7.51 9.98 -6.38
C LYS A 341 -6.67 9.71 -7.63
N HIS A 342 -6.01 10.72 -8.20
CA HIS A 342 -5.10 10.51 -9.33
C HIS A 342 -3.91 9.62 -8.94
N TYR A 343 -3.33 9.82 -7.75
CA TYR A 343 -2.25 8.98 -7.24
C TYR A 343 -2.64 7.50 -7.18
N PHE A 344 -3.80 7.17 -6.59
CA PHE A 344 -4.25 5.78 -6.49
C PHE A 344 -4.58 5.16 -7.85
N LEU A 345 -5.09 5.95 -8.81
CA LEU A 345 -5.27 5.49 -10.19
C LEU A 345 -3.92 5.19 -10.88
N VAL A 346 -2.90 6.03 -10.67
CA VAL A 346 -1.54 5.76 -11.17
C VAL A 346 -0.97 4.51 -10.52
N ALA A 347 -1.10 4.37 -9.19
CA ALA A 347 -0.64 3.18 -8.49
C ALA A 347 -1.33 1.93 -9.04
N LYS A 348 -2.62 2.00 -9.38
CA LYS A 348 -3.38 0.89 -9.98
C LYS A 348 -2.81 0.53 -11.35
N ASP A 349 -2.60 1.52 -12.22
CA ASP A 349 -1.99 1.33 -13.54
C ASP A 349 -0.61 0.63 -13.44
N VAL A 350 0.22 0.97 -12.44
CA VAL A 350 1.49 0.28 -12.15
C VAL A 350 1.29 -1.19 -11.78
N GLY A 351 0.24 -1.50 -11.01
CA GLY A 351 -0.16 -2.87 -10.70
C GLY A 351 -0.53 -3.66 -11.94
N ASP A 352 -1.30 -3.06 -12.84
CA ASP A 352 -1.74 -3.68 -14.10
C ASP A 352 -0.52 -3.99 -14.99
N LEU A 353 0.42 -3.05 -15.11
CA LEU A 353 1.71 -3.26 -15.80
C LEU A 353 2.53 -4.39 -15.16
N THR A 354 2.53 -4.47 -13.83
CA THR A 354 3.25 -5.51 -13.09
C THR A 354 2.68 -6.90 -13.39
N ALA A 355 1.36 -7.04 -13.40
CA ALA A 355 0.68 -8.29 -13.72
C ALA A 355 0.98 -8.74 -15.16
N ILE A 356 1.03 -7.81 -16.12
CA ILE A 356 1.35 -8.08 -17.53
C ILE A 356 2.73 -8.74 -17.66
N VAL A 357 3.76 -8.16 -17.05
CA VAL A 357 5.12 -8.71 -17.13
C VAL A 357 5.21 -10.08 -16.44
N CYS A 358 4.59 -10.23 -15.27
CA CYS A 358 4.58 -11.52 -14.57
C CYS A 358 3.98 -12.64 -15.44
N ALA A 359 2.86 -12.35 -16.11
CA ALA A 359 2.23 -13.28 -17.04
C ALA A 359 3.15 -13.69 -18.20
N ALA A 360 3.81 -12.70 -18.82
CA ALA A 360 4.70 -12.95 -19.94
C ALA A 360 5.93 -13.80 -19.55
N LEU A 361 6.42 -13.63 -18.31
CA LEU A 361 7.51 -14.45 -17.77
C LEU A 361 7.07 -15.89 -17.53
N GLU A 362 5.91 -16.10 -16.90
CA GLU A 362 5.35 -17.42 -16.64
C GLU A 362 5.14 -18.22 -17.95
N GLU A 363 4.61 -17.57 -18.99
CA GLU A 363 4.42 -18.21 -20.30
C GLU A 363 5.74 -18.63 -20.95
N LYS A 364 6.79 -17.81 -20.82
CA LYS A 364 8.13 -18.11 -21.33
C LYS A 364 8.81 -19.22 -20.53
N GLU A 365 8.62 -19.26 -19.22
CA GLU A 365 9.18 -20.27 -18.33
C GLU A 365 8.47 -21.62 -18.36
N ALA A 366 7.18 -21.65 -18.76
CA ALA A 366 6.43 -22.89 -19.00
C ALA A 366 6.92 -23.65 -20.25
N LYS A 367 7.51 -22.95 -21.22
CA LYS A 367 7.94 -23.52 -22.51
C LYS A 367 9.13 -24.51 -22.51
N PRO A 368 9.99 -24.67 -21.48
CA PRO A 368 11.08 -25.66 -21.52
C PRO A 368 10.73 -27.08 -21.06
N ARG A 369 9.50 -27.38 -20.61
CA ARG A 369 9.06 -28.76 -20.31
C ARG A 369 8.22 -29.40 -21.42
N ALA A 370 7.68 -28.61 -22.35
CA ALA A 370 6.88 -29.11 -23.47
C ALA A 370 7.69 -29.79 -24.59
N ALA A 371 9.03 -29.78 -24.55
CA ALA A 371 9.85 -30.50 -25.54
C ALA A 371 9.93 -32.01 -25.23
N LEU A 372 9.98 -32.41 -23.95
CA LEU A 372 9.92 -33.82 -23.54
C LEU A 372 8.48 -34.33 -23.38
N ASP A 373 7.53 -33.47 -22.99
CA ASP A 373 6.11 -33.85 -22.90
C ASP A 373 5.45 -34.01 -24.29
N ARG A 374 6.11 -33.58 -25.38
CA ARG A 374 5.58 -33.75 -26.75
C ARG A 374 5.62 -35.19 -27.26
N PHE A 375 6.42 -36.06 -26.64
CA PHE A 375 6.46 -37.49 -27.00
C PHE A 375 5.55 -38.37 -26.11
N VAL A 376 5.01 -37.85 -25.00
CA VAL A 376 4.19 -38.64 -24.04
C VAL A 376 2.82 -37.96 -23.74
N GLY A 377 2.65 -36.68 -24.03
CA GLY A 377 1.56 -35.84 -23.52
C GLY A 377 0.28 -35.74 -24.36
N ARG A 378 0.08 -36.58 -25.39
CA ARG A 378 -1.22 -36.64 -26.12
C ARG A 378 -2.39 -37.11 -25.24
N PHE A 379 -2.15 -37.46 -23.97
CA PHE A 379 -3.13 -37.93 -23.00
C PHE A 379 -3.34 -37.03 -21.76
N ARG A 380 -2.81 -35.80 -21.70
CA ARG A 380 -3.25 -34.84 -20.68
C ARG A 380 -4.53 -34.15 -21.14
N ARG A 381 -5.66 -34.81 -20.88
CA ARG A 381 -7.01 -34.24 -20.92
C ARG A 381 -6.98 -32.85 -20.26
N ARG A 382 -7.29 -31.79 -21.02
CA ARG A 382 -7.82 -30.53 -20.48
C ARG A 382 -8.97 -30.93 -19.55
N ARG A 383 -8.77 -30.86 -18.23
CA ARG A 383 -9.85 -31.12 -17.28
C ARG A 383 -10.90 -30.04 -17.53
N LYS A 384 -12.05 -30.44 -18.06
CA LYS A 384 -13.30 -29.65 -18.02
C LYS A 384 -13.72 -29.52 -16.55
N LEU A 385 -12.98 -28.75 -15.77
CA LEU A 385 -13.32 -28.39 -14.39
C LEU A 385 -14.39 -27.30 -14.36
N VAL A 386 -14.53 -26.55 -15.46
CA VAL A 386 -15.54 -25.50 -15.63
C VAL A 386 -16.64 -26.02 -16.54
N GLN A 387 -17.89 -26.03 -16.07
CA GLN A 387 -19.09 -26.39 -16.84
C GLN A 387 -19.51 -25.25 -17.80
N SER A 388 -18.59 -24.78 -18.63
CA SER A 388 -18.88 -23.78 -19.67
C SER A 388 -17.90 -23.94 -20.82
N ASP A 389 -18.41 -23.98 -22.06
CA ASP A 389 -17.58 -24.04 -23.27
C ASP A 389 -16.84 -22.72 -23.54
N ASP A 390 -17.13 -21.65 -22.80
CA ASP A 390 -16.53 -20.32 -22.93
C ASP A 390 -15.27 -20.13 -22.07
N PHE A 391 -15.03 -21.02 -21.11
CA PHE A 391 -13.90 -20.91 -20.18
C PHE A 391 -13.08 -22.20 -20.15
N SER A 392 -11.80 -22.06 -19.81
CA SER A 392 -10.89 -23.18 -19.62
C SER A 392 -9.99 -22.94 -18.41
N VAL A 393 -9.36 -24.01 -17.92
CA VAL A 393 -8.40 -23.93 -16.83
C VAL A 393 -7.01 -24.25 -17.38
N GLU A 394 -6.08 -23.31 -17.24
CA GLU A 394 -4.69 -23.45 -17.63
C GLU A 394 -3.82 -23.16 -16.41
N VAL A 395 -3.01 -24.15 -15.99
CA VAL A 395 -2.07 -24.03 -14.85
C VAL A 395 -2.75 -23.47 -13.59
N ASP A 396 -3.86 -24.09 -13.16
CA ASP A 396 -4.67 -23.69 -12.01
C ASP A 396 -5.22 -22.24 -12.07
N ARG A 397 -5.36 -21.69 -13.29
CA ARG A 397 -6.00 -20.39 -13.53
C ARG A 397 -7.16 -20.51 -14.51
N VAL A 398 -8.25 -19.80 -14.24
CA VAL A 398 -9.38 -19.67 -15.18
C VAL A 398 -8.99 -18.69 -16.29
N THR A 399 -9.16 -19.11 -17.53
CA THR A 399 -8.97 -18.28 -18.72
C THR A 399 -10.15 -18.42 -19.67
N VAL A 400 -10.24 -17.54 -20.66
CA VAL A 400 -11.26 -17.61 -21.71
C VAL A 400 -10.87 -18.64 -22.76
N ALA A 401 -11.84 -19.40 -23.27
CA ALA A 401 -11.59 -20.40 -24.30
C ALA A 401 -11.39 -19.78 -25.69
N ARG A 402 -12.01 -18.61 -25.94
CA ARG A 402 -11.93 -17.87 -27.21
C ARG A 402 -11.82 -16.35 -26.97
N PRO A 403 -11.20 -15.57 -27.88
CA PRO A 403 -11.07 -14.12 -27.72
C PRO A 403 -12.38 -13.33 -27.79
N ASP A 404 -13.42 -13.88 -28.43
CA ASP A 404 -14.73 -13.26 -28.67
C ASP A 404 -15.79 -13.65 -27.62
N VAL A 405 -15.38 -14.29 -26.52
CA VAL A 405 -16.27 -14.78 -25.46
C VAL A 405 -17.15 -13.67 -24.87
N PHE A 406 -16.59 -12.47 -24.67
CA PHE A 406 -17.35 -11.33 -24.15
C PHE A 406 -18.16 -10.61 -25.24
N ASP A 407 -17.79 -10.76 -26.51
CA ASP A 407 -18.59 -10.27 -27.63
C ASP A 407 -19.86 -11.11 -27.79
N SER A 408 -19.72 -12.43 -27.67
CA SER A 408 -20.78 -13.40 -27.82
C SER A 408 -21.75 -13.38 -26.63
N ASP A 409 -21.22 -13.37 -25.41
CA ASP A 409 -22.02 -13.26 -24.19
C ASP A 409 -21.36 -12.28 -23.20
N PRO A 410 -21.85 -11.02 -23.11
CA PRO A 410 -21.35 -10.05 -22.15
C PRO A 410 -21.49 -10.46 -20.67
N VAL A 411 -22.39 -11.40 -20.32
CA VAL A 411 -22.52 -11.92 -18.95
C VAL A 411 -21.25 -12.63 -18.50
N ASN A 412 -20.45 -13.14 -19.46
CA ASN A 412 -19.15 -13.73 -19.17
C ASN A 412 -18.17 -12.77 -18.47
N LEU A 413 -18.37 -11.45 -18.56
CA LEU A 413 -17.59 -10.46 -17.81
C LEU A 413 -17.81 -10.54 -16.29
N ILE A 414 -18.97 -11.04 -15.85
CA ILE A 414 -19.26 -11.31 -14.43
C ILE A 414 -18.99 -12.78 -14.11
N ARG A 415 -19.38 -13.69 -15.01
CA ARG A 415 -19.24 -15.15 -14.84
C ARG A 415 -17.80 -15.58 -14.63
N LEU A 416 -16.82 -14.92 -15.27
CA LEU A 416 -15.39 -15.20 -15.06
C LEU A 416 -14.99 -15.10 -13.58
N PHE A 417 -15.44 -14.06 -12.89
CA PHE A 417 -15.13 -13.83 -11.47
C PHE A 417 -15.91 -14.78 -10.58
N TRP A 418 -17.16 -15.08 -10.93
CA TRP A 418 -17.95 -16.09 -10.23
C TRP A 418 -17.30 -17.48 -10.31
N LEU A 419 -16.78 -17.88 -11.48
CA LEU A 419 -16.05 -19.13 -11.65
C LEU A 419 -14.75 -19.15 -10.85
N SER A 420 -14.01 -18.04 -10.84
CA SER A 420 -12.80 -17.88 -10.02
C SER A 420 -13.11 -18.10 -8.53
N ASP A 421 -14.17 -17.46 -8.02
CA ASP A 421 -14.61 -17.63 -6.63
C ASP A 421 -15.06 -19.06 -6.33
N THR A 422 -15.96 -19.60 -7.16
CA THR A 422 -16.61 -20.90 -6.95
C THR A 422 -15.60 -22.05 -6.93
N HIS A 423 -14.58 -21.97 -7.78
CA HIS A 423 -13.55 -23.00 -7.90
C HIS A 423 -12.27 -22.69 -7.12
N GLY A 424 -12.16 -21.52 -6.47
CA GLY A 424 -10.95 -21.09 -5.77
C GLY A 424 -9.72 -20.95 -6.68
N LEU A 425 -9.94 -20.61 -7.96
CA LEU A 425 -8.91 -20.52 -8.98
C LEU A 425 -8.57 -19.06 -9.27
N ALA A 426 -7.29 -18.75 -9.47
CA ALA A 426 -6.89 -17.40 -9.90
C ALA A 426 -7.31 -17.15 -11.36
N ILE A 427 -7.47 -15.88 -11.76
CA ILE A 427 -7.78 -15.53 -13.16
C ILE A 427 -6.48 -15.35 -13.94
N HIS A 428 -6.44 -15.89 -15.16
CA HIS A 428 -5.29 -15.71 -16.03
C HIS A 428 -5.14 -14.24 -16.46
N PRO A 429 -3.92 -13.66 -16.45
CA PRO A 429 -3.72 -12.25 -16.81
C PRO A 429 -4.22 -11.88 -18.21
N ASP A 430 -4.17 -12.80 -19.18
CA ASP A 430 -4.74 -12.57 -20.53
C ASP A 430 -6.26 -12.41 -20.51
N ALA A 431 -6.96 -13.19 -19.67
CA ALA A 431 -8.39 -13.03 -19.49
C ALA A 431 -8.71 -11.67 -18.86
N LEU A 432 -7.94 -11.24 -17.84
CA LEU A 432 -8.09 -9.90 -17.26
C LEU A 432 -7.78 -8.78 -18.28
N ARG A 433 -6.76 -8.95 -19.14
CA ARG A 433 -6.48 -8.00 -20.24
C ARG A 433 -7.67 -7.90 -21.19
N LEU A 434 -8.26 -9.02 -21.57
CA LEU A 434 -9.43 -9.05 -22.44
C LEU A 434 -10.65 -8.42 -21.77
N VAL A 435 -10.85 -8.64 -20.46
CA VAL A 435 -11.86 -7.97 -19.64
C VAL A 435 -11.69 -6.45 -19.71
N THR A 436 -10.48 -5.93 -19.43
CA THR A 436 -10.19 -4.49 -19.44
C THR A 436 -10.47 -3.86 -20.80
N ARG A 437 -10.15 -4.56 -21.91
CA ARG A 437 -10.47 -4.12 -23.28
C ARG A 437 -11.97 -4.16 -23.58
N SER A 438 -12.72 -5.03 -22.90
CA SER A 438 -14.15 -5.28 -23.12
C SER A 438 -15.06 -4.51 -22.16
N LEU A 439 -14.53 -3.70 -21.24
CA LEU A 439 -15.31 -2.95 -20.23
C LEU A 439 -16.46 -2.11 -20.81
N ARG A 440 -16.34 -1.64 -22.07
CA ARG A 440 -17.40 -0.87 -22.75
C ARG A 440 -18.68 -1.69 -22.96
N LYS A 441 -18.60 -3.02 -22.93
CA LYS A 441 -19.75 -3.93 -23.03
C LYS A 441 -20.56 -4.00 -21.74
N ILE A 442 -20.05 -3.47 -20.63
CA ILE A 442 -20.81 -3.28 -19.40
C ILE A 442 -21.70 -2.04 -19.58
N ASP A 443 -22.71 -2.19 -20.43
CA ASP A 443 -23.70 -1.18 -20.77
C ASP A 443 -24.98 -1.32 -19.91
N ALA A 444 -26.03 -0.60 -20.27
CA ALA A 444 -27.30 -0.68 -19.55
C ALA A 444 -27.98 -2.05 -19.71
N LYS A 445 -27.77 -2.74 -20.83
CA LYS A 445 -28.34 -4.07 -21.08
C LYS A 445 -27.72 -5.09 -20.13
N LEU A 446 -26.38 -5.16 -20.06
CA LEU A 446 -25.71 -6.09 -19.14
C LEU A 446 -26.01 -5.76 -17.66
N ARG A 447 -26.06 -4.47 -17.30
CA ARG A 447 -26.39 -4.06 -15.92
C ARG A 447 -27.79 -4.48 -15.47
N ASN A 448 -28.74 -4.59 -16.39
CA ASN A 448 -30.12 -5.00 -16.11
C ASN A 448 -30.35 -6.49 -16.42
N ASP A 449 -29.31 -7.24 -16.81
CA ASP A 449 -29.42 -8.66 -17.10
C ASP A 449 -29.64 -9.47 -15.80
N PRO A 450 -30.71 -10.27 -15.69
CA PRO A 450 -31.01 -11.01 -14.45
C PRO A 450 -29.92 -12.01 -14.05
N GLU A 451 -29.27 -12.66 -15.02
CA GLU A 451 -28.23 -13.65 -14.75
C GLU A 451 -26.95 -12.97 -14.26
N ALA A 452 -26.56 -11.84 -14.87
CA ALA A 452 -25.42 -11.05 -14.40
C ALA A 452 -25.63 -10.55 -12.95
N ASN A 453 -26.84 -10.09 -12.62
CA ASN A 453 -27.18 -9.65 -11.27
C ASN A 453 -27.20 -10.81 -10.26
N ARG A 454 -27.70 -12.00 -10.65
CA ARG A 454 -27.64 -13.23 -9.82
C ARG A 454 -26.19 -13.62 -9.52
N LEU A 455 -25.35 -13.71 -10.56
CA LEU A 455 -23.93 -14.07 -10.41
C LEU A 455 -23.18 -13.09 -9.51
N PHE A 456 -23.43 -11.78 -9.67
CA PHE A 456 -22.82 -10.77 -8.79
C PHE A 456 -23.25 -10.94 -7.33
N LEU A 457 -24.53 -11.21 -7.07
CA LEU A 457 -25.02 -11.42 -5.71
C LEU A 457 -24.41 -12.68 -5.07
N GLU A 458 -24.18 -13.74 -5.85
CA GLU A 458 -23.47 -14.94 -5.40
C GLU A 458 -22.00 -14.66 -5.07
N ILE A 459 -21.30 -13.86 -5.89
CA ILE A 459 -19.94 -13.41 -5.57
C ILE A 459 -19.94 -12.61 -4.26
N LEU A 460 -20.82 -11.62 -4.13
CA LEU A 460 -20.88 -10.75 -2.95
C LEU A 460 -21.17 -11.53 -1.68
N THR A 461 -22.04 -12.54 -1.77
CA THR A 461 -22.47 -13.36 -0.64
C THR A 461 -21.71 -14.68 -0.53
N SER A 462 -20.57 -14.82 -1.22
CA SER A 462 -19.80 -16.07 -1.19
C SER A 462 -19.32 -16.43 0.21
N ARG A 463 -19.28 -17.73 0.51
CA ARG A 463 -18.67 -18.28 1.73
C ARG A 463 -17.15 -18.46 1.61
N ASN A 464 -16.59 -18.27 0.41
CA ASN A 464 -15.17 -18.43 0.14
C ASN A 464 -14.37 -17.20 0.55
N SER A 465 -14.09 -16.29 -0.39
CA SER A 465 -13.30 -15.07 -0.14
C SER A 465 -13.82 -13.93 -1.00
N PRO A 466 -15.05 -13.42 -0.71
CA PRO A 466 -15.70 -12.39 -1.52
C PRO A 466 -14.85 -11.13 -1.66
N GLU A 467 -14.11 -10.74 -0.62
CA GLU A 467 -13.18 -9.60 -0.68
C GLU A 467 -12.16 -9.74 -1.81
N VAL A 468 -11.56 -10.91 -1.99
CA VAL A 468 -10.50 -11.14 -2.99
C VAL A 468 -11.05 -10.94 -4.40
N VAL A 469 -12.22 -11.51 -4.65
CA VAL A 469 -12.85 -11.52 -5.98
C VAL A 469 -13.44 -10.15 -6.31
N LEU A 470 -14.14 -9.51 -5.36
CA LEU A 470 -14.64 -8.16 -5.54
C LEU A 470 -13.50 -7.15 -5.76
N ARG A 471 -12.36 -7.33 -5.08
CA ARG A 471 -11.15 -6.54 -5.29
C ARG A 471 -10.57 -6.73 -6.69
N GLN A 472 -10.54 -7.96 -7.21
CA GLN A 472 -10.14 -8.21 -8.60
C GLN A 472 -11.14 -7.60 -9.60
N MET A 473 -12.44 -7.63 -9.31
CA MET A 473 -13.46 -6.93 -10.10
C MET A 473 -13.26 -5.41 -10.06
N ASN A 474 -12.85 -4.85 -8.92
CA ASN A 474 -12.53 -3.43 -8.79
C ASN A 474 -11.25 -3.06 -9.57
N GLU A 475 -10.17 -3.82 -9.39
CA GLU A 475 -8.89 -3.59 -10.07
C GLU A 475 -9.01 -3.79 -11.60
N SER A 476 -9.87 -4.67 -12.09
CA SER A 476 -10.15 -4.78 -13.53
C SER A 476 -11.13 -3.72 -14.06
N GLY A 477 -11.74 -2.92 -13.17
CA GLY A 477 -12.74 -1.90 -13.52
C GLY A 477 -14.15 -2.44 -13.77
N VAL A 478 -14.37 -3.75 -13.66
CA VAL A 478 -15.67 -4.41 -13.84
C VAL A 478 -16.65 -3.95 -12.77
N LEU A 479 -16.23 -3.93 -11.50
CA LEU A 479 -17.11 -3.60 -10.36
C LEU A 479 -17.70 -2.19 -10.50
N GLY A 480 -16.86 -1.19 -10.73
CA GLY A 480 -17.29 0.21 -10.89
C GLY A 480 -18.11 0.47 -12.15
N ARG A 481 -17.98 -0.36 -13.20
CA ARG A 481 -18.82 -0.27 -14.41
C ARG A 481 -20.18 -0.97 -14.23
N PHE A 482 -20.22 -2.05 -13.45
CA PHE A 482 -21.43 -2.81 -13.17
C PHE A 482 -22.32 -2.15 -12.10
N ILE A 483 -21.69 -1.62 -11.04
CA ILE A 483 -22.29 -0.82 -9.98
C ILE A 483 -21.76 0.62 -10.12
N GLN A 484 -22.50 1.47 -10.84
CA GLN A 484 -22.01 2.80 -11.22
C GLN A 484 -21.74 3.72 -10.03
N ASP A 485 -22.53 3.62 -8.95
CA ASP A 485 -22.30 4.37 -7.71
C ASP A 485 -21.01 3.95 -7.02
N PHE A 486 -20.67 2.65 -7.04
CA PHE A 486 -19.36 2.16 -6.62
C PHE A 486 -18.24 2.78 -7.46
N GLY A 487 -18.42 2.85 -8.79
CA GLY A 487 -17.45 3.49 -9.69
C GLY A 487 -17.12 4.94 -9.34
N ARG A 488 -18.00 5.68 -8.66
CA ARG A 488 -17.75 7.07 -8.25
C ARG A 488 -16.80 7.17 -7.06
N ILE A 489 -16.88 6.22 -6.14
CA ILE A 489 -16.06 6.15 -4.92
C ILE A 489 -14.73 5.40 -5.12
N VAL A 490 -14.51 4.77 -6.28
CA VAL A 490 -13.21 4.14 -6.59
C VAL A 490 -12.08 5.15 -6.44
N ALA A 491 -11.05 4.76 -5.69
CA ALA A 491 -9.89 5.59 -5.37
C ALA A 491 -10.24 6.91 -4.64
N MET A 492 -11.42 7.00 -4.02
CA MET A 492 -11.82 8.16 -3.23
C MET A 492 -11.25 8.02 -1.83
N MET A 493 -10.30 8.88 -1.47
CA MET A 493 -9.93 9.02 -0.07
C MET A 493 -10.89 9.96 0.65
N GLN A 494 -11.03 9.77 1.95
CA GLN A 494 -11.54 10.80 2.84
C GLN A 494 -10.33 11.48 3.50
N PHE A 495 -10.24 12.81 3.42
CA PHE A 495 -9.18 13.54 4.09
C PHE A 495 -9.46 13.68 5.60
N ASN A 496 -9.38 12.58 6.34
CA ASN A 496 -9.49 12.58 7.80
C ASN A 496 -8.47 11.59 8.41
N MET A 497 -8.04 11.85 9.65
CA MET A 497 -6.97 11.07 10.30
C MET A 497 -7.38 9.65 10.72
N TYR A 498 -8.67 9.32 10.60
CA TYR A 498 -9.20 8.07 11.14
C TYR A 498 -9.26 6.95 10.10
N HIS A 499 -9.37 7.25 8.80
CA HIS A 499 -9.45 6.23 7.76
C HIS A 499 -8.06 5.88 7.23
N HIS A 500 -7.70 4.60 7.31
CA HIS A 500 -6.46 4.11 6.73
C HIS A 500 -6.60 3.83 5.23
N TYR A 501 -7.83 3.67 4.72
CA TYR A 501 -8.09 3.21 3.35
C TYR A 501 -9.02 4.15 2.57
N THR A 502 -9.01 4.07 1.24
CA THR A 502 -10.05 4.70 0.38
C THR A 502 -11.42 4.07 0.62
N VAL A 503 -12.49 4.78 0.24
CA VAL A 503 -13.88 4.35 0.48
C VAL A 503 -14.18 3.00 -0.18
N ASP A 504 -13.77 2.80 -1.44
CA ASP A 504 -13.96 1.53 -2.14
C ASP A 504 -13.24 0.37 -1.43
N GLU A 505 -12.00 0.60 -1.01
CA GLU A 505 -11.22 -0.38 -0.25
C GLU A 505 -11.85 -0.73 1.10
N HIS A 506 -12.34 0.29 1.82
CA HIS A 506 -13.04 0.14 3.09
C HIS A 506 -14.26 -0.77 2.95
N LEU A 507 -15.12 -0.52 1.95
CA LEU A 507 -16.31 -1.34 1.69
C LEU A 507 -15.96 -2.80 1.38
N LEU A 508 -14.93 -3.05 0.57
CA LEU A 508 -14.49 -4.41 0.24
C LEU A 508 -13.93 -5.15 1.46
N ARG A 509 -13.15 -4.45 2.30
CA ARG A 509 -12.64 -5.00 3.56
C ARG A 509 -13.76 -5.29 4.54
N ALA A 510 -14.77 -4.43 4.64
CA ALA A 510 -15.93 -4.65 5.50
C ALA A 510 -16.68 -5.94 5.13
N VAL A 511 -16.87 -6.19 3.82
CA VAL A 511 -17.42 -7.47 3.32
C VAL A 511 -16.50 -8.66 3.66
N GLY A 512 -15.19 -8.49 3.54
CA GLY A 512 -14.20 -9.50 3.94
C GLY A 512 -14.27 -9.85 5.43
N ILE A 513 -14.40 -8.85 6.30
CA ILE A 513 -14.55 -9.01 7.74
C ILE A 513 -15.85 -9.74 8.07
N LEU A 514 -16.97 -9.37 7.42
CA LEU A 514 -18.24 -10.07 7.59
C LEU A 514 -18.11 -11.56 7.25
N SER A 515 -17.47 -11.89 6.13
CA SER A 515 -17.20 -13.27 5.72
C SER A 515 -16.29 -14.03 6.71
N GLN A 516 -15.30 -13.35 7.29
CA GLN A 516 -14.42 -13.96 8.29
C GLN A 516 -15.12 -14.21 9.64
N ILE A 517 -15.99 -13.29 10.09
CA ILE A 517 -16.85 -13.48 11.26
C ILE A 517 -17.77 -14.68 11.04
N GLU A 518 -18.45 -14.72 9.89
CA GLU A 518 -19.34 -15.82 9.53
C GLU A 518 -18.63 -17.18 9.49
N ASN A 519 -17.40 -17.21 9.00
CA ASN A 519 -16.58 -18.43 8.93
C ASN A 519 -15.86 -18.76 10.26
N GLY A 520 -16.17 -18.06 11.37
CA GLY A 520 -15.62 -18.35 12.70
C GLY A 520 -14.15 -18.00 12.89
N ARG A 521 -13.55 -17.20 12.00
CA ARG A 521 -12.12 -16.84 12.07
C ARG A 521 -11.83 -15.70 13.05
N LEU A 522 -12.85 -14.94 13.46
CA LEU A 522 -12.73 -13.74 14.29
C LEU A 522 -13.54 -13.82 15.60
N VAL A 523 -13.79 -15.03 16.11
CA VAL A 523 -14.62 -15.25 17.31
C VAL A 523 -14.03 -14.56 18.54
N GLU A 524 -12.70 -14.66 18.74
CA GLU A 524 -12.02 -14.05 19.89
C GLU A 524 -12.08 -12.51 19.83
N ASP A 525 -11.89 -11.93 18.64
CA ASP A 525 -11.93 -10.48 18.42
C ASP A 525 -13.35 -9.89 18.52
N HIS A 526 -14.35 -10.65 18.06
CA HIS A 526 -15.73 -10.21 17.87
C HIS A 526 -16.77 -11.25 18.37
N PRO A 527 -16.80 -11.56 19.68
CA PRO A 527 -17.62 -12.65 20.20
C PRO A 527 -19.12 -12.43 20.02
N LEU A 528 -19.63 -11.24 20.36
CA LEU A 528 -21.07 -10.96 20.23
C LEU A 528 -21.55 -10.98 18.77
N ALA A 529 -20.75 -10.45 17.83
CA ALA A 529 -21.12 -10.49 16.41
C ALA A 529 -21.12 -11.93 15.87
N SER A 530 -20.15 -12.75 16.31
CA SER A 530 -20.04 -14.16 15.93
C SER A 530 -21.20 -15.01 16.48
N GLU A 531 -21.65 -14.72 17.71
CA GLU A 531 -22.84 -15.32 18.32
C GLU A 531 -24.13 -14.87 17.61
N THR A 532 -24.21 -13.60 17.22
CA THR A 532 -25.43 -12.99 16.68
C THR A 532 -25.69 -13.35 15.22
N LEU A 533 -24.64 -13.42 14.39
CA LEU A 533 -24.72 -13.56 12.94
C LEU A 533 -25.50 -14.81 12.48
N PRO A 534 -25.32 -16.02 13.06
CA PRO A 534 -26.10 -17.20 12.71
C PRO A 534 -27.61 -17.06 12.91
N HIS A 535 -28.05 -16.13 13.76
CA HIS A 535 -29.46 -15.90 14.07
C HIS A 535 -30.10 -14.80 13.21
N ILE A 536 -29.38 -14.23 12.23
CA ILE A 536 -29.92 -13.21 11.32
C ILE A 536 -30.80 -13.90 10.25
N ALA A 537 -32.02 -13.41 10.06
CA ALA A 537 -32.98 -14.01 9.16
C ALA A 537 -32.58 -13.83 7.69
N ASN A 538 -32.01 -12.67 7.33
CA ASN A 538 -31.67 -12.35 5.96
C ASN A 538 -30.19 -12.01 5.75
N ARG A 539 -29.41 -13.05 5.42
CA ARG A 539 -27.98 -12.93 5.14
C ARG A 539 -27.66 -12.00 3.97
N ARG A 540 -28.39 -12.08 2.86
CA ARG A 540 -28.10 -11.29 1.66
C ARG A 540 -28.32 -9.79 1.89
N VAL A 541 -29.31 -9.42 2.69
CA VAL A 541 -29.56 -8.04 3.12
C VAL A 541 -28.36 -7.48 3.88
N LEU A 542 -27.81 -8.24 4.84
CA LEU A 542 -26.64 -7.79 5.60
C LEU A 542 -25.42 -7.57 4.72
N TYR A 543 -25.10 -8.51 3.83
CA TYR A 543 -23.96 -8.39 2.90
C TYR A 543 -24.11 -7.17 1.97
N LEU A 544 -25.31 -6.91 1.46
CA LEU A 544 -25.57 -5.73 0.63
C LEU A 544 -25.49 -4.43 1.43
N ALA A 545 -26.01 -4.39 2.65
CA ALA A 545 -25.88 -3.23 3.53
C ALA A 545 -24.41 -2.93 3.84
N VAL A 546 -23.61 -3.94 4.19
CA VAL A 546 -22.16 -3.80 4.41
C VAL A 546 -21.45 -3.30 3.15
N PHE A 547 -21.81 -3.82 1.97
CA PHE A 547 -21.21 -3.37 0.71
C PHE A 547 -21.60 -1.93 0.31
N LEU A 548 -22.74 -1.42 0.79
CA LEU A 548 -23.30 -0.14 0.35
C LEU A 548 -23.30 0.99 1.39
N HIS A 549 -22.98 0.72 2.66
CA HIS A 549 -23.15 1.71 3.75
C HIS A 549 -22.52 3.08 3.47
N ASP A 550 -21.37 3.09 2.81
CA ASP A 550 -20.61 4.30 2.46
C ASP A 550 -20.60 4.64 0.96
N ILE A 551 -21.44 3.98 0.15
CA ILE A 551 -21.42 4.07 -1.32
C ILE A 551 -21.64 5.48 -1.89
N ALA A 552 -22.25 6.35 -1.09
CA ALA A 552 -22.64 7.69 -1.48
C ALA A 552 -21.71 8.79 -0.92
N LYS A 553 -20.55 8.44 -0.34
CA LYS A 553 -19.55 9.42 0.07
C LYS A 553 -19.08 10.30 -1.09
N GLY A 554 -18.83 11.58 -0.79
CA GLY A 554 -18.47 12.60 -1.77
C GLY A 554 -19.66 13.24 -2.51
N ARG A 555 -20.90 12.92 -2.14
CA ARG A 555 -22.10 13.64 -2.60
C ARG A 555 -22.33 14.93 -1.81
N PRO A 556 -23.09 15.91 -2.34
CA PRO A 556 -23.45 17.13 -1.61
C PRO A 556 -24.38 16.87 -0.41
N GLU A 557 -25.20 15.84 -0.49
CA GLU A 557 -26.14 15.41 0.54
C GLU A 557 -25.45 14.52 1.58
N ASP A 558 -26.08 14.31 2.75
CA ASP A 558 -25.58 13.32 3.70
C ASP A 558 -25.47 11.94 3.05
N HIS A 559 -24.29 11.33 3.18
CA HIS A 559 -23.96 10.07 2.54
C HIS A 559 -24.85 8.89 2.98
N SER A 560 -25.38 8.91 4.21
CA SER A 560 -26.27 7.84 4.70
C SER A 560 -27.63 7.93 4.02
N ILE A 561 -28.16 9.15 3.89
CA ILE A 561 -29.44 9.41 3.20
C ILE A 561 -29.31 9.10 1.71
N ALA A 562 -28.29 9.66 1.05
CA ALA A 562 -28.06 9.41 -0.37
C ALA A 562 -27.70 7.94 -0.66
N GLY A 563 -27.05 7.25 0.28
CA GLY A 563 -26.77 5.82 0.23
C GLY A 563 -28.02 4.97 0.30
N ALA A 564 -28.98 5.33 1.16
CA ALA A 564 -30.29 4.69 1.23
C ALA A 564 -31.06 4.82 -0.10
N GLU A 565 -31.01 5.98 -0.76
CA GLU A 565 -31.61 6.15 -2.09
C GLU A 565 -30.95 5.29 -3.17
N VAL A 566 -29.62 5.13 -3.11
CA VAL A 566 -28.89 4.22 -4.00
C VAL A 566 -29.37 2.79 -3.78
N ALA A 567 -29.51 2.35 -2.54
CA ALA A 567 -30.00 1.02 -2.21
C ALA A 567 -31.43 0.78 -2.72
N ARG A 568 -32.34 1.74 -2.58
CA ARG A 568 -33.71 1.65 -3.10
C ARG A 568 -33.77 1.44 -4.61
N LYS A 569 -32.80 1.96 -5.36
CA LYS A 569 -32.70 1.77 -6.82
C LYS A 569 -31.97 0.47 -7.19
N LEU A 570 -30.91 0.12 -6.45
CA LEU A 570 -30.03 -1.00 -6.78
C LEU A 570 -30.57 -2.35 -6.33
N CYS A 571 -31.17 -2.44 -5.14
CA CYS A 571 -31.62 -3.71 -4.56
C CYS A 571 -32.66 -4.43 -5.43
N PRO A 572 -33.71 -3.75 -5.98
CA PRO A 572 -34.65 -4.41 -6.88
C PRO A 572 -33.99 -4.96 -8.14
N ARG A 573 -32.99 -4.24 -8.69
CA ARG A 573 -32.20 -4.70 -9.85
C ARG A 573 -31.41 -5.98 -9.53
N LEU A 574 -31.01 -6.16 -8.26
CA LEU A 574 -30.33 -7.35 -7.75
C LEU A 574 -31.29 -8.48 -7.31
N GLY A 575 -32.60 -8.33 -7.52
CA GLY A 575 -33.60 -9.35 -7.20
C GLY A 575 -34.02 -9.40 -5.72
N LEU A 576 -33.88 -8.29 -4.99
CA LEU A 576 -34.43 -8.15 -3.64
C LEU A 576 -35.90 -7.73 -3.71
N SER A 577 -36.68 -8.23 -2.74
CA SER A 577 -38.05 -7.77 -2.49
C SER A 577 -38.08 -6.35 -1.91
N GLU A 578 -39.26 -5.74 -1.87
CA GLU A 578 -39.47 -4.41 -1.28
C GLU A 578 -39.07 -4.38 0.21
N ALA A 579 -39.47 -5.39 0.99
CA ALA A 579 -39.14 -5.48 2.41
C ALA A 579 -37.62 -5.60 2.66
N GLU A 580 -36.93 -6.36 1.81
CA GLU A 580 -35.47 -6.49 1.88
C GLU A 580 -34.77 -5.19 1.48
N THR A 581 -35.27 -4.55 0.43
CA THR A 581 -34.76 -3.26 -0.07
C THR A 581 -34.87 -2.17 1.00
N GLU A 582 -36.02 -2.05 1.67
CA GLU A 582 -36.18 -1.07 2.74
C GLU A 582 -35.33 -1.42 3.98
N THR A 583 -35.10 -2.71 4.25
CA THR A 583 -34.19 -3.11 5.34
C THR A 583 -32.74 -2.72 5.03
N VAL A 584 -32.27 -2.92 3.79
CA VAL A 584 -30.94 -2.46 3.35
C VAL A 584 -30.86 -0.93 3.43
N ALA A 585 -31.86 -0.22 2.92
CA ALA A 585 -31.90 1.24 2.93
C ALA A 585 -31.86 1.80 4.36
N TRP A 586 -32.65 1.21 5.28
CA TRP A 586 -32.65 1.59 6.69
C TRP A 586 -31.29 1.34 7.37
N LEU A 587 -30.65 0.19 7.09
CA LEU A 587 -29.33 -0.11 7.64
C LEU A 587 -28.29 0.91 7.19
N ILE A 588 -28.30 1.29 5.92
CA ILE A 588 -27.38 2.30 5.39
C ILE A 588 -27.69 3.67 6.01
N GLU A 589 -28.95 4.06 6.13
CA GLU A 589 -29.32 5.34 6.72
C GLU A 589 -28.89 5.45 8.19
N LYS A 590 -28.95 4.34 8.95
CA LYS A 590 -28.70 4.29 10.39
C LYS A 590 -27.33 3.72 10.78
N HIS A 591 -26.43 3.45 9.83
CA HIS A 591 -25.21 2.67 10.09
C HIS A 591 -24.27 3.30 11.14
N LEU A 592 -24.29 4.63 11.29
CA LEU A 592 -23.50 5.36 12.28
C LEU A 592 -24.14 5.43 13.68
N ASP A 593 -25.46 5.23 13.80
CA ASP A 593 -26.21 5.52 15.03
C ASP A 593 -25.79 4.65 16.20
N MET A 594 -25.50 3.36 15.96
CA MET A 594 -25.02 2.47 17.01
C MET A 594 -23.63 2.87 17.53
N SER A 595 -22.70 3.18 16.62
CA SER A 595 -21.36 3.64 16.99
C SER A 595 -21.41 4.96 17.76
N ASN A 596 -22.19 5.93 17.28
CA ASN A 596 -22.36 7.25 17.90
C ASN A 596 -23.01 7.14 19.29
N THR A 597 -24.05 6.32 19.42
CA THR A 597 -24.72 6.12 20.71
C THR A 597 -23.79 5.43 21.70
N ALA A 598 -23.11 4.37 21.28
CA ALA A 598 -22.22 3.61 22.15
C ALA A 598 -21.01 4.43 22.65
N GLN A 599 -20.47 5.32 21.82
CA GLN A 599 -19.23 6.05 22.11
C GLN A 599 -19.44 7.46 22.67
N SER A 600 -20.61 8.07 22.47
CA SER A 600 -20.85 9.48 22.82
C SER A 600 -21.97 9.70 23.84
N ARG A 601 -22.64 8.65 24.31
CA ARG A 601 -23.73 8.74 25.31
C ARG A 601 -23.46 7.86 26.52
N ASP A 602 -24.16 8.15 27.62
CA ASP A 602 -24.12 7.34 28.82
C ASP A 602 -25.04 6.11 28.66
N LEU A 603 -24.45 4.92 28.63
CA LEU A 603 -25.18 3.66 28.49
C LEU A 603 -25.86 3.18 29.78
N SER A 604 -25.62 3.87 30.91
CA SER A 604 -26.35 3.63 32.16
C SER A 604 -27.67 4.40 32.22
N ASP A 605 -27.83 5.44 31.42
CA ASP A 605 -29.06 6.21 31.32
C ASP A 605 -30.15 5.44 30.56
N ARG A 606 -31.26 5.19 31.25
CA ARG A 606 -32.43 4.50 30.69
C ARG A 606 -33.06 5.26 29.52
N GLN A 607 -32.99 6.58 29.51
CA GLN A 607 -33.54 7.38 28.41
C GLN A 607 -32.73 7.18 27.13
N THR A 608 -31.40 7.09 27.23
CA THR A 608 -30.51 6.73 26.12
C THR A 608 -30.88 5.36 25.54
N ILE A 609 -31.03 4.33 26.38
CA ILE A 609 -31.42 2.98 25.92
C ILE A 609 -32.81 2.95 25.29
N ASN A 610 -33.81 3.60 25.90
CA ASN A 610 -35.15 3.68 25.33
C ASN A 610 -35.16 4.42 23.98
N THR A 611 -34.37 5.49 23.85
CA THR A 611 -34.26 6.25 22.59
C THR A 611 -33.68 5.37 21.48
N PHE A 612 -32.62 4.63 21.79
CA PHE A 612 -32.00 3.72 20.83
C PHE A 612 -32.92 2.53 20.50
N ALA A 613 -33.62 1.96 21.48
CA ALA A 613 -34.64 0.92 21.27
C ALA A 613 -35.76 1.40 20.33
N ASN A 614 -36.25 2.62 20.52
CA ASN A 614 -37.25 3.24 19.64
C ASN A 614 -36.73 3.47 18.21
N LEU A 615 -35.42 3.69 18.05
CA LEU A 615 -34.78 3.84 16.74
C LEU A 615 -34.67 2.49 16.01
N VAL A 616 -34.20 1.43 16.68
CA VAL A 616 -34.02 0.11 16.04
C VAL A 616 -35.33 -0.68 15.92
N GLN A 617 -36.29 -0.44 16.80
CA GLN A 617 -37.66 -0.99 16.84
C GLN A 617 -37.80 -2.51 17.02
N THR A 618 -36.89 -3.34 16.49
CA THR A 618 -37.00 -4.80 16.49
C THR A 618 -35.67 -5.48 16.84
N PRO A 619 -35.69 -6.68 17.46
CA PRO A 619 -34.47 -7.45 17.70
C PRO A 619 -33.71 -7.77 16.41
N GLU A 620 -34.40 -8.01 15.28
CA GLU A 620 -33.75 -8.28 14.01
C GLU A 620 -32.92 -7.10 13.51
N ARG A 621 -33.47 -5.88 13.55
CA ARG A 621 -32.73 -4.67 13.19
C ARG A 621 -31.55 -4.40 14.13
N LEU A 622 -31.70 -4.69 15.43
CA LEU A 622 -30.61 -4.56 16.39
C LEU A 622 -29.44 -5.51 16.05
N LYS A 623 -29.72 -6.77 15.71
CA LYS A 623 -28.71 -7.75 15.27
C LYS A 623 -27.99 -7.31 13.99
N LEU A 624 -28.76 -6.91 12.97
CA LEU A 624 -28.22 -6.45 11.69
C LEU A 624 -27.32 -5.22 11.86
N LEU A 625 -27.77 -4.22 12.62
CA LEU A 625 -27.03 -2.99 12.86
C LEU A 625 -25.74 -3.26 13.64
N LEU A 626 -25.79 -4.11 14.67
CA LEU A 626 -24.59 -4.53 15.41
C LEU A 626 -23.52 -5.10 14.47
N VAL A 627 -23.87 -6.09 13.66
CA VAL A 627 -22.88 -6.77 12.82
C VAL A 627 -22.32 -5.81 11.77
N LEU A 628 -23.16 -4.96 11.17
CA LEU A 628 -22.72 -3.90 10.26
C LEU A 628 -21.72 -2.95 10.93
N THR A 629 -22.05 -2.44 12.12
CA THR A 629 -21.18 -1.51 12.88
C THR A 629 -19.84 -2.16 13.26
N VAL A 630 -19.83 -3.43 13.63
CA VAL A 630 -18.58 -4.16 13.92
C VAL A 630 -17.72 -4.27 12.66
N CYS A 631 -18.31 -4.65 11.52
CA CYS A 631 -17.59 -4.76 10.26
C CYS A 631 -17.03 -3.41 9.81
N ASP A 632 -17.81 -2.34 9.92
CA ASP A 632 -17.43 -0.97 9.57
C ASP A 632 -16.23 -0.51 10.41
N ILE A 633 -16.34 -0.50 11.75
CA ILE A 633 -15.26 -0.06 12.65
C ILE A 633 -13.97 -0.87 12.43
N ARG A 634 -14.08 -2.19 12.20
CA ARG A 634 -12.92 -3.06 11.96
C ARG A 634 -12.29 -2.82 10.58
N ALA A 635 -13.07 -2.43 9.57
CA ALA A 635 -12.60 -2.17 8.22
C ALA A 635 -11.78 -0.88 8.11
N VAL A 636 -12.05 0.12 8.97
CA VAL A 636 -11.38 1.43 8.98
C VAL A 636 -9.85 1.31 8.99
N GLY A 637 -9.30 0.41 9.81
CA GLY A 637 -7.86 0.22 9.90
C GLY A 637 -7.36 -0.59 11.10
N PRO A 638 -6.08 -1.01 11.08
CA PRO A 638 -5.43 -1.62 12.25
C PRO A 638 -5.48 -0.69 13.48
N GLY A 639 -5.74 -1.26 14.66
CA GLY A 639 -5.78 -0.51 15.93
C GLY A 639 -7.04 0.33 16.16
N VAL A 640 -7.93 0.48 15.18
CA VAL A 640 -9.19 1.24 15.34
C VAL A 640 -10.19 0.49 16.22
N TRP A 641 -10.33 -0.83 16.01
CA TRP A 641 -11.08 -1.70 16.91
C TRP A 641 -10.22 -2.08 18.12
N ASN A 642 -10.80 -1.96 19.31
CA ASN A 642 -10.17 -2.37 20.58
C ASN A 642 -11.22 -2.96 21.55
N GLY A 643 -10.74 -3.60 22.62
CA GLY A 643 -11.60 -4.27 23.60
C GLY A 643 -12.62 -3.34 24.27
N TRP A 644 -12.28 -2.06 24.45
CA TRP A 644 -13.16 -1.05 25.03
C TRP A 644 -14.34 -0.71 24.11
N LYS A 645 -14.11 -0.43 22.82
CA LYS A 645 -15.20 -0.22 21.84
C LYS A 645 -16.10 -1.45 21.74
N GLY A 646 -15.49 -2.64 21.76
CA GLY A 646 -16.24 -3.89 21.81
C GLY A 646 -17.16 -3.98 23.03
N GLN A 647 -16.69 -3.54 24.21
CA GLN A 647 -17.50 -3.56 25.44
C GLN A 647 -18.66 -2.56 25.41
N LEU A 648 -18.48 -1.39 24.81
CA LEU A 648 -19.55 -0.40 24.67
C LEU A 648 -20.67 -0.90 23.75
N LEU A 649 -20.33 -1.44 22.58
CA LEU A 649 -21.30 -2.01 21.64
C LEU A 649 -22.08 -3.17 22.26
N ARG A 650 -21.35 -4.04 22.97
CA ARG A 650 -21.91 -5.15 23.75
C ARG A 650 -22.91 -4.65 24.79
N SER A 651 -22.52 -3.67 25.61
CA SER A 651 -23.39 -3.09 26.64
C SER A 651 -24.65 -2.47 26.04
N LEU A 652 -24.52 -1.67 24.97
CA LEU A 652 -25.66 -1.08 24.28
C LEU A 652 -26.60 -2.15 23.72
N TYR A 653 -26.05 -3.20 23.10
CA TYR A 653 -26.84 -4.30 22.54
C TYR A 653 -27.72 -4.97 23.60
N TRP A 654 -27.15 -5.45 24.71
CA TRP A 654 -27.92 -6.22 25.70
C TRP A 654 -28.93 -5.37 26.46
N GLU A 655 -28.59 -4.13 26.82
CA GLU A 655 -29.56 -3.25 27.50
C GLU A 655 -30.73 -2.90 26.55
N THR A 656 -30.46 -2.74 25.26
CA THR A 656 -31.51 -2.48 24.24
C THR A 656 -32.36 -3.72 23.97
N GLU A 657 -31.74 -4.90 23.86
CA GLU A 657 -32.43 -6.17 23.65
C GLU A 657 -33.48 -6.43 24.74
N VAL A 658 -33.12 -6.17 26.00
CA VAL A 658 -34.05 -6.30 27.15
C VAL A 658 -35.29 -5.39 26.99
N VAL A 659 -35.12 -4.16 26.48
CA VAL A 659 -36.23 -3.25 26.24
C VAL A 659 -37.11 -3.75 25.09
N LEU A 660 -36.51 -4.19 24.00
CA LEU A 660 -37.23 -4.67 22.81
C LEU A 660 -38.04 -5.93 23.05
N THR A 661 -37.58 -6.81 23.95
CA THR A 661 -38.29 -8.04 24.31
C THR A 661 -39.25 -7.86 25.49
N GLY A 662 -39.48 -6.62 25.95
CA GLY A 662 -40.40 -6.33 27.06
C GLY A 662 -39.96 -6.95 28.39
N GLY A 663 -38.66 -6.98 28.66
CA GLY A 663 -38.07 -7.56 29.87
C GLY A 663 -37.89 -9.08 29.82
N HIS A 664 -38.37 -9.75 28.77
CA HIS A 664 -38.17 -11.19 28.55
C HIS A 664 -36.94 -11.38 27.64
N SER A 665 -35.73 -11.19 28.17
CA SER A 665 -34.54 -11.66 27.45
C SER A 665 -34.57 -13.20 27.39
N ALA A 666 -34.07 -13.79 26.30
CA ALA A 666 -33.99 -15.24 26.12
C ALA A 666 -33.12 -15.94 27.18
N ILE A 667 -32.42 -15.17 28.02
CA ILE A 667 -31.67 -15.67 29.17
C ILE A 667 -32.13 -14.88 30.40
N ASP A 668 -32.74 -15.58 31.36
CA ASP A 668 -33.20 -14.99 32.62
C ASP A 668 -32.03 -14.28 33.32
N ARG A 669 -32.11 -12.95 33.40
CA ARG A 669 -31.11 -12.09 34.04
C ARG A 669 -30.83 -12.54 35.47
N LYS A 670 -31.85 -13.05 36.18
CA LYS A 670 -31.67 -13.58 37.55
C LYS A 670 -30.87 -14.88 37.54
N SER A 671 -31.13 -15.78 36.60
CA SER A 671 -30.37 -17.03 36.44
C SER A 671 -28.91 -16.77 36.09
N ARG A 672 -28.59 -15.81 35.21
CA ARG A 672 -27.19 -15.44 34.91
C ARG A 672 -26.48 -14.81 36.11
N VAL A 673 -27.15 -13.91 36.83
CA VAL A 673 -26.57 -13.32 38.05
C VAL A 673 -26.28 -14.42 39.07
N LYS A 674 -27.21 -15.36 39.27
CA LYS A 674 -26.99 -16.52 40.15
C LYS A 674 -25.82 -17.39 39.69
N GLN A 675 -25.72 -17.69 38.39
CA GLN A 675 -24.60 -18.47 37.86
C GLN A 675 -23.26 -17.76 38.08
N MET A 676 -23.18 -16.45 37.83
CA MET A 676 -21.98 -15.65 38.05
C MET A 676 -21.61 -15.54 39.53
N GLN A 677 -22.62 -15.49 40.42
CA GLN A 677 -22.41 -15.58 41.87
C GLN A 677 -21.85 -16.94 42.26
N GLU A 678 -22.39 -18.04 41.72
CA GLU A 678 -21.89 -19.38 42.01
C GLU A 678 -20.45 -19.60 41.49
N GLU A 679 -20.15 -19.12 40.28
CA GLU A 679 -18.79 -19.15 39.73
C GLU A 679 -17.79 -18.38 40.61
N LEU A 680 -18.18 -17.21 41.13
CA LEU A 680 -17.34 -16.46 42.06
C LEU A 680 -17.21 -17.16 43.41
N ARG A 681 -18.30 -17.73 43.93
CA ARG A 681 -18.33 -18.50 45.18
C ARG A 681 -17.34 -19.65 45.13
N HIS A 682 -17.27 -20.37 44.01
CA HIS A 682 -16.28 -21.44 43.80
C HIS A 682 -14.84 -20.93 43.67
N ALA A 683 -14.64 -19.74 43.07
CA ALA A 683 -13.31 -19.17 42.88
C ALA A 683 -12.69 -18.59 44.17
N LEU A 684 -13.52 -18.20 45.14
CA LEU A 684 -13.09 -17.63 46.42
C LEU A 684 -12.79 -18.71 47.47
N VAL A 685 -11.74 -19.49 47.23
CA VAL A 685 -11.28 -20.55 48.15
C VAL A 685 -10.94 -19.95 49.53
N GLY A 686 -11.64 -20.38 50.58
CA GLY A 686 -11.44 -19.91 51.96
C GLY A 686 -12.40 -18.80 52.42
N TRP A 687 -13.47 -18.54 51.69
CA TRP A 687 -14.62 -17.75 52.16
C TRP A 687 -15.72 -18.67 52.67
N SER A 688 -16.36 -18.30 53.78
CA SER A 688 -17.58 -18.95 54.27
C SER A 688 -18.82 -18.42 53.55
N ASP A 689 -19.90 -19.22 53.52
CA ASP A 689 -21.17 -18.80 52.88
C ASP A 689 -21.69 -17.45 53.40
N PRO A 690 -21.68 -17.15 54.72
CA PRO A 690 -22.11 -15.85 55.23
C PRO A 690 -21.21 -14.69 54.78
N GLU A 691 -19.89 -14.90 54.68
CA GLU A 691 -18.95 -13.88 54.18
C GLU A 691 -19.23 -13.59 52.69
N PHE A 692 -19.47 -14.64 51.90
CA PHE A 692 -19.80 -14.49 50.49
C PHE A 692 -21.13 -13.78 50.28
N ASP A 693 -22.19 -14.18 50.99
CA ASP A 693 -23.52 -13.60 50.83
C ASP A 693 -23.52 -12.11 51.22
N ALA A 694 -22.83 -11.73 52.30
CA ALA A 694 -22.66 -10.34 52.71
C ALA A 694 -21.88 -9.50 51.69
N TYR A 695 -20.87 -10.08 51.03
CA TYR A 695 -20.20 -9.44 49.90
C TYR A 695 -21.13 -9.33 48.69
N ALA A 696 -21.88 -10.39 48.41
CA ALA A 696 -22.69 -10.47 47.20
C ALA A 696 -23.84 -9.43 47.22
N GLU A 697 -24.41 -9.17 48.39
CA GLU A 697 -25.45 -8.16 48.62
C GLU A 697 -24.98 -6.72 48.36
N ARG A 698 -23.67 -6.44 48.43
CA ARG A 698 -23.10 -5.11 48.15
C ARG A 698 -23.12 -4.74 46.67
N HIS A 699 -23.38 -5.70 45.79
CA HIS A 699 -23.24 -5.53 44.35
C HIS A 699 -24.56 -5.67 43.59
N TYR A 700 -24.83 -4.70 42.72
CA TYR A 700 -26.03 -4.66 41.87
C TYR A 700 -25.93 -5.63 40.67
N PRO A 701 -27.05 -6.06 40.06
CA PRO A 701 -27.06 -7.04 38.96
C PRO A 701 -26.12 -6.74 37.79
N ALA A 702 -25.90 -5.47 37.45
CA ALA A 702 -24.98 -5.11 36.38
C ALA A 702 -23.50 -5.33 36.74
N TYR A 703 -23.09 -5.27 38.01
CA TYR A 703 -21.74 -5.67 38.43
C TYR A 703 -21.49 -7.16 38.11
N TRP A 704 -22.43 -8.02 38.48
CA TRP A 704 -22.34 -9.46 38.24
C TRP A 704 -22.23 -9.83 36.76
N LEU A 705 -22.86 -9.05 35.89
CA LEU A 705 -22.93 -9.33 34.46
C LEU A 705 -21.81 -8.64 33.65
N LYS A 706 -21.25 -7.54 34.14
CA LYS A 706 -20.25 -6.73 33.41
C LYS A 706 -18.80 -6.99 33.84
N THR A 707 -18.60 -7.43 35.09
CA THR A 707 -17.26 -7.70 35.64
C THR A 707 -16.88 -9.16 35.38
N ASP A 708 -15.67 -9.43 34.88
CA ASP A 708 -15.20 -10.81 34.70
C ASP A 708 -14.86 -11.49 36.04
N LEU A 709 -14.71 -12.81 36.03
CA LEU A 709 -14.47 -13.61 37.24
C LEU A 709 -13.16 -13.22 37.94
N ALA A 710 -12.08 -12.98 37.18
CA ALA A 710 -10.79 -12.62 37.75
C ALA A 710 -10.85 -11.28 38.50
N ARG A 711 -11.48 -10.26 37.90
CA ARG A 711 -11.73 -8.96 38.54
C ARG A 711 -12.64 -9.09 39.77
N LYS A 712 -13.71 -9.89 39.69
CA LYS A 712 -14.57 -10.15 40.85
C LYS A 712 -13.79 -10.74 42.02
N VAL A 713 -12.87 -11.68 41.76
CA VAL A 713 -11.99 -12.26 42.78
C VAL A 713 -11.08 -11.18 43.38
N GLN A 714 -10.45 -10.34 42.56
CA GLN A 714 -9.63 -9.22 43.05
C GLN A 714 -10.44 -8.27 43.93
N HIS A 715 -11.62 -7.84 43.48
CA HIS A 715 -12.47 -6.91 44.24
C HIS A 715 -12.87 -7.50 45.59
N ALA A 716 -13.23 -8.79 45.63
CA ALA A 716 -13.55 -9.50 46.86
C ALA A 716 -12.35 -9.56 47.80
N GLN A 717 -11.15 -9.90 47.29
CA GLN A 717 -9.92 -9.93 48.08
C GLN A 717 -9.53 -8.55 48.63
N LEU A 718 -9.66 -7.50 47.80
CA LEU A 718 -9.38 -6.12 48.20
C LEU A 718 -10.32 -5.65 49.32
N LEU A 719 -11.61 -5.96 49.22
CA LEU A 719 -12.59 -5.66 50.27
C LEU A 719 -12.30 -6.47 51.55
N ARG A 720 -11.96 -7.75 51.43
CA ARG A 720 -11.58 -8.56 52.60
C ARG A 720 -10.33 -8.01 53.30
N LEU A 721 -9.37 -7.48 52.55
CA LEU A 721 -8.20 -6.80 53.12
C LEU A 721 -8.59 -5.56 53.93
N THR A 722 -9.56 -4.75 53.47
CA THR A 722 -10.03 -3.59 54.26
C THR A 722 -10.68 -3.99 55.58
N GLU A 723 -11.43 -5.09 55.58
CA GLU A 723 -12.12 -5.60 56.77
C GLU A 723 -11.15 -6.23 57.77
N VAL A 724 -10.13 -6.96 57.28
CA VAL A 724 -9.11 -7.59 58.13
C VAL A 724 -8.11 -6.58 58.67
N GLU A 725 -7.69 -5.61 57.86
CA GLU A 725 -6.70 -4.58 58.25
C GLU A 725 -7.35 -3.35 58.92
N MET A 726 -8.69 -3.33 59.07
CA MET A 726 -9.48 -2.22 59.61
C MET A 726 -9.16 -0.86 58.95
N ARG A 727 -8.91 -0.89 57.64
CA ARG A 727 -8.62 0.33 56.86
C ARG A 727 -9.92 0.89 56.29
N SER A 728 -10.08 2.21 56.37
CA SER A 728 -11.24 2.91 55.80
C SER A 728 -11.21 3.05 54.27
N LEU A 729 -10.08 2.71 53.64
CA LEU A 729 -9.83 2.84 52.20
C LEU A 729 -8.77 1.82 51.77
N ALA A 730 -9.00 1.11 50.66
CA ALA A 730 -7.97 0.37 49.95
C ALA A 730 -7.96 0.80 48.49
N THR A 731 -6.79 0.78 47.87
CA THR A 731 -6.68 1.09 46.44
C THR A 731 -5.81 0.06 45.75
N GLU A 732 -6.22 -0.36 44.57
CA GLU A 732 -5.45 -1.26 43.70
C GLU A 732 -5.36 -0.65 42.31
N VAL A 733 -4.19 -0.73 41.69
CA VAL A 733 -3.94 -0.22 40.34
C VAL A 733 -3.52 -1.37 39.46
N THR A 734 -4.33 -1.67 38.44
CA THR A 734 -4.04 -2.73 37.47
C THR A 734 -4.03 -2.15 36.06
N THR A 735 -3.09 -2.57 35.22
CA THR A 735 -3.03 -2.11 33.82
C THR A 735 -3.46 -3.24 32.88
N ASP A 736 -4.56 -3.04 32.16
CA ASP A 736 -5.06 -3.95 31.12
C ASP A 736 -4.56 -3.47 29.75
N SER A 737 -3.43 -4.03 29.31
CA SER A 737 -2.77 -3.65 28.06
C SER A 737 -3.60 -3.98 26.82
N PHE A 738 -4.49 -4.98 26.89
CA PHE A 738 -5.36 -5.37 25.79
C PHE A 738 -6.51 -4.37 25.58
N ARG A 739 -7.10 -3.87 26.68
CA ARG A 739 -8.12 -2.82 26.62
C ARG A 739 -7.52 -1.41 26.55
N GLY A 740 -6.23 -1.25 26.85
CA GLY A 740 -5.53 0.03 26.84
C GLY A 740 -5.94 0.95 27.99
N VAL A 741 -6.29 0.38 29.15
CA VAL A 741 -6.79 1.12 30.32
C VAL A 741 -5.99 0.80 31.57
N THR A 742 -5.72 1.83 32.37
CA THR A 742 -5.30 1.70 33.77
C THR A 742 -6.55 1.74 34.63
N GLU A 743 -6.83 0.65 35.32
CA GLU A 743 -7.96 0.50 36.22
C GLU A 743 -7.48 0.86 37.63
N LEU A 744 -8.15 1.83 38.25
CA LEU A 744 -7.98 2.19 39.65
C LEU A 744 -9.23 1.70 40.40
N THR A 745 -9.04 0.72 41.26
CA THR A 745 -10.08 0.24 42.18
C THR A 745 -9.88 0.93 43.53
N VAL A 746 -10.95 1.50 44.10
CA VAL A 746 -10.97 2.27 45.35
C VAL A 746 -12.03 1.73 46.28
#